data_AF-A0A1W9SKA6-F1
#
_entry.id   AF-A0A1W9SKA6-F1
#
_cell.length_a   1.000
_cell.length_b   1.000
_cell.length_c   1.000
_cell.angle_alpha   90.00
_cell.angle_beta   90.00
_cell.angle_gamma   90.00
#
_symmetry.space_group_name_H-M   'P 1'
#
loop_
_entity.id
_entity.type
_entity.pdbx_description
1 polymer ?
#
loop_
_entity_poly.entity_id
_entity_poly.type
_entity_poly.pdbx_seq_one_letter_code
_entity_poly.pdbx_strand_id
1 'polypeptide(L)'
;MKYLTRKKHYPVGLLAAIIIVLLTLLSPNDSSSQIRSGAAFLKMLPGSKQQSMANSLTGATDEFQSFYANPAATGFARLSYLSGSYTKWFADVYNVSVNYGRRITTPISSRANFALGINYLGVREFDSTLRHRESATAYDVLLTSSFGVPVSFISKNLSVGSNAKYLHSELSNYTAGSFIFDFGALYRTNRFNVLENLFEYGFVSFGAAITQIGKPLNFITYETPLPQTYRLGAALNLGSHNGLQMQLTADYRKVKDEAGRFGMGTEISWGYNFSLRTGYNFDDNMLSKLSMGLSVRFNGQSNLVNKVVANNNALRLDIAGLEGNELFDASYRGTINNYPIGPEPFDLILPVLNDTLQNNNLTFFWEMSIDPDLYDDVAYYLLVEKNDVKNDKKTRLHQILTDSEKGKVDIFQSIAENRLNLFYAKDSTFTIEKEIEQVSHHLRHLTPGDYYWTVLAFDRDKHYLAATSRINHFHILYPDIEIDSIKFQHSPWITESDTQGVFEITISNNGDFGAEKILTTVISTPLFADKNSSAPDTIYQDIIPNIPERSTKILRMTWLSTGQGQYKIDAHARIIKSKTSFGKEINLANNRNQAAFYTIPKGSVTTHDTLIAYITPKTDHNLPFVSRVFFDEQSCSVRTSYFKKSERIFAPLKLLAERLERRPDLIIKLEGIADSAAGETLELARKRVQAVRTILLELGVPDVQIPLTGMKWSFSNHRRKTSNQDVKEERRFVKISAHDVNDDSEDLSIFLSIPVKTIQKEAVPLPVEFASSLRGFIPIKFGHLFINSATLSDSVDIEYTGNSIDTLIWRHSMLNQIEWMQKTGIYHIGLVDTLNRFFRTRAKLTYLDNLNTHLPLTVGLAEFNNLKPYPIETWEELFTQLKLRLKYDKNVHIRFVGHACGIPPNTVNNKYSNIRAQNFQDLFLREVSKYKNKDSELYNLVKNRLDAHGTIGRGSLKPFSCTINYEKLLMDRANFDSRSRNQIEKIFKTPTNASSRLEPFNFEKTDNKIKLIGDNKTPEGRQINRRIEIQLFYPQTKIHAELSSSPN
;
A
#
# COMPACT_ATOMS: atom_id res chain seq x y z
N MET A 1 9.34 49.46 -30.24
CA MET A 1 9.81 50.63 -31.04
C MET A 1 8.60 51.50 -31.43
N LYS A 2 8.81 52.83 -31.53
CA LYS A 2 7.86 53.96 -31.78
C LYS A 2 7.16 54.56 -30.54
N TYR A 3 7.90 55.39 -29.80
CA TYR A 3 7.35 56.63 -29.24
C TYR A 3 8.11 57.80 -29.86
N LEU A 4 7.40 58.59 -30.66
CA LEU A 4 7.85 59.84 -31.26
C LEU A 4 7.82 60.93 -30.19
N THR A 5 8.94 61.12 -29.47
CA THR A 5 9.19 62.37 -28.75
C THR A 5 9.98 63.31 -29.67
N ARG A 6 9.41 64.47 -29.98
CA ARG A 6 10.02 65.56 -30.77
C ARG A 6 11.47 65.80 -30.32
N LYS A 7 12.43 65.44 -31.19
CA LYS A 7 13.86 65.67 -31.03
C LYS A 7 14.17 67.17 -31.12
N LYS A 8 14.43 67.84 -30.00
CA LYS A 8 15.11 69.16 -30.00
C LYS A 8 16.59 68.92 -30.30
N HIS A 9 17.03 69.31 -31.49
CA HIS A 9 18.45 69.33 -31.85
C HIS A 9 19.05 70.60 -31.23
N TYR A 10 19.98 70.43 -30.29
CA TYR A 10 20.77 71.55 -29.78
C TYR A 10 22.01 71.71 -30.68
N PRO A 11 22.36 72.93 -31.12
CA PRO A 11 23.50 73.14 -32.00
C PRO A 11 24.81 72.95 -31.22
N VAL A 12 25.32 71.72 -31.20
CA VAL A 12 26.55 71.30 -30.52
C VAL A 12 27.76 72.15 -30.95
N GLY A 13 27.80 72.59 -32.22
CA GLY A 13 28.86 73.47 -32.73
C GLY A 13 28.87 74.87 -32.10
N LEU A 14 27.70 75.44 -31.78
CA LEU A 14 27.60 76.74 -31.10
C LEU A 14 28.10 76.63 -29.66
N LEU A 15 27.76 75.54 -28.98
CA LEU A 15 28.12 75.31 -27.58
C LEU A 15 29.62 75.04 -27.42
N ALA A 16 30.23 74.26 -28.33
CA ALA A 16 31.68 74.04 -28.37
C ALA A 16 32.46 75.35 -28.67
N ALA A 17 31.98 76.16 -29.62
CA ALA A 17 32.58 77.46 -29.93
C ALA A 17 32.48 78.44 -28.76
N ILE A 18 31.34 78.50 -28.07
CA ILE A 18 31.14 79.34 -26.88
C ILE A 18 32.09 78.89 -25.75
N ILE A 19 32.26 77.59 -25.53
CA ILE A 19 33.19 77.08 -24.50
C ILE A 19 34.64 77.45 -24.82
N ILE A 20 35.07 77.35 -26.08
CA ILE A 20 36.43 77.73 -26.51
C ILE A 20 36.66 79.24 -26.34
N VAL A 21 35.67 80.07 -26.69
CA VAL A 21 35.74 81.53 -26.51
C VAL A 21 35.72 81.92 -25.02
N LEU A 22 34.92 81.25 -24.20
CA LEU A 22 34.84 81.53 -22.77
C LEU A 22 36.13 81.10 -22.03
N LEU A 23 36.76 79.99 -22.44
CA LEU A 23 38.02 79.52 -21.87
C LEU A 23 39.22 80.40 -22.25
N THR A 24 39.22 80.97 -23.45
CA THR A 24 40.28 81.90 -23.88
C THR A 24 40.17 83.29 -23.23
N LEU A 25 38.97 83.72 -22.85
CA LEU A 25 38.74 84.97 -22.11
C LEU A 25 39.11 84.91 -20.61
N LEU A 26 39.35 83.71 -20.06
CA LEU A 26 39.61 83.49 -18.63
C LEU A 26 41.10 83.36 -18.25
N SER A 27 42.03 83.54 -19.18
CA SER A 27 43.48 83.46 -18.89
C SER A 27 43.94 84.66 -18.03
N PRO A 28 44.37 84.47 -16.77
CA PRO A 28 44.90 85.55 -15.95
C PRO A 28 46.34 85.89 -16.37
N ASN A 29 46.62 87.18 -16.61
CA ASN A 29 47.99 87.69 -16.77
C ASN A 29 48.63 87.87 -15.37
N ASP A 30 49.17 86.81 -14.80
CA ASP A 30 49.92 86.88 -13.53
C ASP A 30 51.41 87.14 -13.78
N SER A 31 51.92 88.20 -13.15
CA SER A 31 53.37 88.45 -13.02
C SER A 31 53.94 87.52 -11.93
N SER A 32 54.94 86.71 -12.25
CA SER A 32 55.45 85.65 -11.35
C SER A 32 56.74 86.04 -10.62
N SER A 33 56.77 85.83 -9.30
CA SER A 33 57.98 85.77 -8.46
C SER A 33 58.64 84.39 -8.61
N GLN A 34 59.97 84.33 -8.71
CA GLN A 34 60.73 83.08 -8.86
C GLN A 34 60.98 82.40 -7.50
N ILE A 35 60.04 81.59 -7.03
CA ILE A 35 60.37 80.46 -6.15
C ILE A 35 59.96 79.20 -6.91
N ARG A 36 60.95 78.43 -7.38
CA ARG A 36 60.69 77.18 -8.12
C ARG A 36 60.39 76.07 -7.12
N SER A 37 59.19 75.48 -7.21
CA SER A 37 58.84 74.24 -6.51
C SER A 37 59.85 73.12 -6.82
N GLY A 38 60.24 72.33 -5.82
CA GLY A 38 61.06 71.12 -5.99
C GLY A 38 60.27 69.95 -6.56
N ALA A 39 60.90 68.79 -6.66
CA ALA A 39 60.27 67.56 -7.17
C ALA A 39 59.54 67.78 -8.51
N ALA A 40 60.21 68.40 -9.49
CA ALA A 40 59.61 68.73 -10.79
C ALA A 40 59.00 67.50 -11.50
N PHE A 41 59.49 66.31 -11.18
CA PHE A 41 58.93 65.03 -11.59
C PHE A 41 57.42 64.90 -11.32
N LEU A 42 56.91 65.43 -10.20
CA LEU A 42 55.49 65.38 -9.84
C LEU A 42 54.57 66.15 -10.81
N LYS A 43 55.13 66.99 -11.68
CA LYS A 43 54.40 67.69 -12.75
C LYS A 43 54.17 66.79 -13.97
N MET A 44 54.95 65.73 -14.10
CA MET A 44 54.84 64.77 -15.19
C MET A 44 53.74 63.75 -14.89
N LEU A 45 52.83 63.58 -15.85
CA LEU A 45 51.85 62.50 -15.81
C LEU A 45 52.40 61.28 -16.58
N PRO A 46 52.29 60.07 -16.05
CA PRO A 46 52.85 58.86 -16.67
C PRO A 46 51.91 58.25 -17.73
N GLY A 47 52.39 58.15 -18.97
CA GLY A 47 51.70 57.42 -20.06
C GLY A 47 51.56 58.20 -21.38
N SER A 48 51.49 57.46 -22.49
CA SER A 48 51.63 58.02 -23.85
C SER A 48 50.44 58.90 -24.24
N LYS A 49 49.21 58.48 -23.93
CA LYS A 49 47.99 59.26 -24.22
C LYS A 49 48.08 60.64 -23.57
N GLN A 50 48.48 60.69 -22.30
CA GLN A 50 48.60 61.97 -21.59
C GLN A 50 49.55 62.95 -22.25
N GLN A 51 50.71 62.47 -22.66
CA GLN A 51 51.70 63.31 -23.32
C GLN A 51 51.19 63.81 -24.66
N SER A 52 50.58 62.94 -25.47
CA SER A 52 50.06 63.29 -26.79
C SER A 52 48.88 64.27 -26.78
N MET A 53 48.18 64.40 -25.65
CA MET A 53 47.03 65.29 -25.47
C MET A 53 47.36 66.51 -24.61
N ALA A 54 48.61 66.98 -24.63
CA ALA A 54 49.05 68.15 -23.89
C ALA A 54 48.76 68.09 -22.36
N ASN A 55 48.74 66.88 -21.79
CA ASN A 55 48.37 66.61 -20.39
C ASN A 55 46.97 67.10 -19.98
N SER A 56 46.05 67.24 -20.93
CA SER A 56 44.68 67.71 -20.74
C SER A 56 43.73 66.54 -20.44
N LEU A 57 43.61 66.17 -19.16
CA LEU A 57 42.90 64.95 -18.73
C LEU A 57 42.09 65.11 -17.46
N THR A 58 42.06 66.31 -16.89
CA THR A 58 41.37 66.55 -15.62
C THR A 58 39.88 66.22 -15.76
N GLY A 59 39.30 66.48 -16.93
CA GLY A 59 37.94 66.09 -17.30
C GLY A 59 37.81 64.78 -18.09
N ALA A 60 38.89 64.05 -18.38
CA ALA A 60 38.84 62.83 -19.19
C ALA A 60 38.35 61.63 -18.37
N THR A 61 37.57 60.74 -19.00
CA THR A 61 36.93 59.59 -18.34
C THR A 61 37.39 58.23 -18.89
N ASP A 62 38.17 58.21 -19.97
CA ASP A 62 38.44 57.03 -20.80
C ASP A 62 39.89 56.56 -20.74
N GLU A 63 40.76 57.26 -20.01
CA GLU A 63 42.14 56.86 -19.79
C GLU A 63 42.42 56.54 -18.33
N PHE A 64 43.03 55.38 -18.08
CA PHE A 64 43.24 54.84 -16.75
C PHE A 64 44.18 55.69 -15.92
N GLN A 65 45.32 56.12 -16.47
CA GLN A 65 46.30 56.95 -15.77
C GLN A 65 45.84 58.42 -15.55
N SER A 66 44.58 58.77 -15.88
CA SER A 66 44.01 60.08 -15.57
C SER A 66 43.92 60.34 -14.07
N PHE A 67 43.98 59.31 -13.21
CA PHE A 67 43.95 59.47 -11.76
C PHE A 67 45.10 60.31 -11.20
N TYR A 68 46.23 60.44 -11.93
CA TYR A 68 47.32 61.36 -11.57
C TYR A 68 46.97 62.83 -11.80
N ALA A 69 46.06 63.12 -12.74
CA ALA A 69 45.54 64.46 -13.00
C ALA A 69 44.31 64.78 -12.15
N ASN A 70 43.40 63.82 -12.02
CA ASN A 70 42.19 63.93 -11.22
C ASN A 70 41.83 62.57 -10.61
N PRO A 71 41.99 62.36 -9.28
CA PRO A 71 41.71 61.06 -8.66
C PRO A 71 40.24 60.61 -8.79
N ALA A 72 39.29 61.52 -9.03
CA ALA A 72 37.90 61.14 -9.30
C ALA A 72 37.73 60.35 -10.60
N ALA A 73 38.68 60.42 -11.53
CA ALA A 73 38.68 59.59 -12.74
C ALA A 73 38.73 58.09 -12.39
N THR A 74 39.33 57.70 -11.26
CA THR A 74 39.34 56.30 -10.79
C THR A 74 37.93 55.76 -10.62
N GLY A 75 36.97 56.56 -10.16
CA GLY A 75 35.58 56.08 -9.96
C GLY A 75 34.86 55.67 -11.25
N PHE A 76 35.32 56.11 -12.42
CA PHE A 76 34.81 55.69 -13.73
C PHE A 76 35.76 54.73 -14.47
N ALA A 77 36.77 54.19 -13.79
CA ALA A 77 37.66 53.20 -14.38
C ALA A 77 36.92 51.89 -14.70
N ARG A 78 37.47 51.15 -15.66
CA ARG A 78 37.01 49.80 -16.05
C ARG A 78 37.20 48.81 -14.89
N LEU A 79 36.48 47.68 -14.97
CA LEU A 79 36.52 46.59 -13.97
C LEU A 79 37.94 46.21 -13.54
N SER A 80 38.86 46.10 -14.49
CA SER A 80 40.29 45.93 -14.26
C SER A 80 41.09 46.69 -15.32
N TYR A 81 42.31 47.12 -14.97
CA TYR A 81 43.18 47.78 -15.93
C TYR A 81 44.63 47.58 -15.52
N LEU A 82 45.49 47.17 -16.43
CA LEU A 82 46.94 47.12 -16.23
C LEU A 82 47.61 47.98 -17.28
N SER A 83 48.52 48.86 -16.86
CA SER A 83 49.26 49.73 -17.76
C SER A 83 50.72 49.81 -17.38
N GLY A 84 51.60 49.73 -18.37
CA GLY A 84 53.04 49.95 -18.23
C GLY A 84 53.51 51.01 -19.21
N SER A 85 54.28 52.00 -18.77
CA SER A 85 54.81 53.05 -19.63
C SER A 85 56.31 53.22 -19.43
N TYR A 86 56.99 53.52 -20.53
CA TYR A 86 58.40 53.87 -20.58
C TYR A 86 58.57 55.18 -21.34
N THR A 87 59.27 56.13 -20.73
CA THR A 87 59.59 57.42 -21.36
C THR A 87 61.08 57.63 -21.35
N LYS A 88 61.65 57.96 -22.51
CA LYS A 88 63.02 58.46 -22.60
C LYS A 88 62.97 59.97 -22.81
N TRP A 89 63.57 60.71 -21.90
CA TRP A 89 63.71 62.17 -21.93
C TRP A 89 65.13 62.56 -22.34
N PHE A 90 65.35 63.86 -22.51
CA PHE A 90 66.68 64.41 -22.75
C PHE A 90 67.62 64.15 -21.58
N ALA A 91 68.93 64.27 -21.81
CA ALA A 91 69.99 64.08 -20.80
C ALA A 91 69.97 62.72 -20.08
N ASP A 92 69.65 61.63 -20.81
CA ASP A 92 69.57 60.26 -20.27
C ASP A 92 68.63 60.08 -19.07
N VAL A 93 67.68 61.01 -18.89
CA VAL A 93 66.61 60.87 -17.92
C VAL A 93 65.57 59.91 -18.49
N TYR A 94 65.13 58.96 -17.68
CA TYR A 94 64.09 58.01 -18.07
C TYR A 94 63.05 57.85 -16.99
N ASN A 95 61.82 57.58 -17.41
CA ASN A 95 60.71 57.33 -16.51
C ASN A 95 60.03 55.99 -16.84
N VAL A 96 59.86 55.16 -15.82
CA VAL A 96 59.10 53.91 -15.87
C VAL A 96 57.87 54.06 -14.98
N SER A 97 56.71 53.63 -15.46
CA SER A 97 55.51 53.55 -14.63
C SER A 97 54.77 52.24 -14.81
N VAL A 98 54.28 51.67 -13.72
CA VAL A 98 53.37 50.52 -13.74
C VAL A 98 52.14 50.88 -12.92
N ASN A 99 50.96 50.70 -13.51
CA ASN A 99 49.69 51.05 -12.90
C ASN A 99 48.73 49.87 -13.00
N TYR A 100 48.07 49.53 -11.89
CA TYR A 100 47.05 48.48 -11.83
C TYR A 100 45.79 49.03 -11.17
N GLY A 101 44.63 48.74 -11.75
CA GLY A 101 43.33 49.17 -11.26
C GLY A 101 42.35 48.03 -11.20
N ARG A 102 41.46 48.09 -10.22
CA ARG A 102 40.36 47.14 -10.07
C ARG A 102 39.16 47.79 -9.41
N ARG A 103 37.96 47.37 -9.83
CA ARG A 103 36.72 47.65 -9.12
C ARG A 103 36.65 46.87 -7.82
N ILE A 104 36.14 47.52 -6.78
CA ILE A 104 35.90 46.96 -5.47
C ILE A 104 34.49 47.32 -4.99
N THR A 105 33.89 46.44 -4.20
CA THR A 105 32.61 46.70 -3.56
C THR A 105 32.86 47.32 -2.19
N THR A 106 32.17 48.40 -1.87
CA THR A 106 32.24 49.09 -0.57
C THR A 106 30.84 49.27 0.01
N PRO A 107 30.69 49.50 1.32
CA PRO A 107 29.37 49.76 1.91
C PRO A 107 28.62 50.96 1.31
N ILE A 108 29.34 51.89 0.68
CA ILE A 108 28.81 53.15 0.14
C ILE A 108 28.47 53.02 -1.35
N SER A 109 29.14 52.13 -2.08
CA SER A 109 28.93 51.92 -3.51
C SER A 109 29.48 50.57 -3.96
N SER A 110 28.70 49.85 -4.76
CA SER A 110 29.11 48.61 -5.45
C SER A 110 30.03 48.88 -6.65
N ARG A 111 30.24 50.15 -7.02
CA ARG A 111 31.07 50.58 -8.15
C ARG A 111 32.27 51.44 -7.74
N ALA A 112 32.76 51.28 -6.51
CA ALA A 112 34.01 51.92 -6.11
C ALA A 112 35.19 51.29 -6.85
N ASN A 113 36.24 52.06 -7.09
CA ASN A 113 37.43 51.61 -7.80
C ASN A 113 38.67 52.00 -7.03
N PHE A 114 39.69 51.16 -7.15
CA PHE A 114 41.00 51.37 -6.56
C PHE A 114 42.07 51.26 -7.64
N ALA A 115 43.12 52.06 -7.54
CA ALA A 115 44.29 51.95 -8.39
C ALA A 115 45.59 52.08 -7.60
N LEU A 116 46.60 51.32 -8.01
CA LEU A 116 47.97 51.40 -7.56
C LEU A 116 48.86 51.84 -8.70
N GLY A 117 49.83 52.68 -8.39
CA GLY A 117 50.81 53.18 -9.34
C GLY A 117 52.19 53.22 -8.72
N ILE A 118 53.19 52.77 -9.46
CA ILE A 118 54.60 52.94 -9.13
C ILE A 118 55.22 53.72 -10.27
N ASN A 119 55.87 54.83 -9.97
CA ASN A 119 56.63 55.61 -10.94
C ASN A 119 58.08 55.75 -10.47
N TYR A 120 59.00 55.47 -11.37
CA TYR A 120 60.43 55.61 -11.16
C TYR A 120 60.96 56.60 -12.19
N LEU A 121 61.56 57.70 -11.74
CA LEU A 121 62.34 58.60 -12.58
C LEU A 121 63.81 58.40 -12.22
N GLY A 122 64.65 58.06 -13.20
CA GLY A 122 66.07 57.88 -12.99
C GLY A 122 66.89 58.73 -13.94
N VAL A 123 68.04 59.18 -13.45
CA VAL A 123 69.15 59.67 -14.27
C VAL A 123 70.18 58.56 -14.35
N ARG A 124 70.81 58.37 -15.51
CA ARG A 124 71.94 57.46 -15.62
C ARG A 124 73.13 57.98 -14.80
N GLU A 125 73.91 57.07 -14.20
CA GLU A 125 75.14 57.45 -13.51
C GLU A 125 76.03 58.32 -14.41
N PHE A 126 76.49 59.44 -13.84
CA PHE A 126 77.37 60.37 -14.53
C PHE A 126 78.55 60.75 -13.64
N ASP A 127 79.69 61.00 -14.28
CA ASP A 127 80.91 61.47 -13.64
C ASP A 127 81.46 62.66 -14.41
N SER A 128 81.32 63.85 -13.83
CA SER A 128 81.84 65.10 -14.39
C SER A 128 83.26 65.42 -13.93
N THR A 129 83.89 64.52 -13.17
CA THR A 129 85.20 64.74 -12.53
C THR A 129 86.33 63.94 -13.16
N LEU A 130 86.10 63.24 -14.27
CA LEU A 130 87.09 62.38 -14.93
C LEU A 130 87.72 61.37 -13.95
N ARG A 131 86.88 60.69 -13.15
CA ARG A 131 87.21 59.67 -12.14
C ARG A 131 87.92 60.19 -10.89
N HIS A 132 87.85 61.50 -10.61
CA HIS A 132 88.35 62.04 -9.34
C HIS A 132 87.35 61.90 -8.19
N ARG A 133 86.09 61.59 -8.48
CA ARG A 133 85.04 61.25 -7.52
C ARG A 133 84.23 60.05 -8.01
N GLU A 134 83.50 59.44 -7.09
CA GLU A 134 82.51 58.40 -7.43
C GLU A 134 81.43 58.97 -8.35
N SER A 135 80.95 58.14 -9.28
CA SER A 135 79.82 58.48 -10.16
C SER A 135 78.60 58.85 -9.32
N ALA A 136 77.91 59.91 -9.69
CA ALA A 136 76.69 60.32 -9.04
C ALA A 136 75.47 59.88 -9.87
N THR A 137 74.36 59.62 -9.17
CA THR A 137 73.05 59.40 -9.79
C THR A 137 71.98 60.15 -9.00
N ALA A 138 70.81 60.27 -9.60
CA ALA A 138 69.63 60.82 -8.96
C ALA A 138 68.41 60.02 -9.41
N TYR A 139 67.50 59.72 -8.48
CA TYR A 139 66.24 59.08 -8.82
C TYR A 139 65.10 59.47 -7.87
N ASP A 140 63.88 59.42 -8.39
CA ASP A 140 62.65 59.61 -7.65
C ASP A 140 61.77 58.35 -7.77
N VAL A 141 61.26 57.86 -6.65
CA VAL A 141 60.23 56.82 -6.59
C VAL A 141 58.94 57.42 -6.04
N LEU A 142 57.86 57.29 -6.81
CA LEU A 142 56.52 57.69 -6.38
C LEU A 142 55.60 56.46 -6.33
N LEU A 143 55.22 56.09 -5.11
CA LEU A 143 54.15 55.12 -4.86
C LEU A 143 52.83 55.86 -4.75
N THR A 144 51.82 55.44 -5.50
CA THR A 144 50.49 56.07 -5.54
C THR A 144 49.41 55.04 -5.31
N SER A 145 48.47 55.38 -4.43
CA SER A 145 47.26 54.63 -4.14
C SER A 145 46.07 55.55 -4.35
N SER A 146 45.25 55.28 -5.37
CA SER A 146 44.05 56.05 -5.71
C SER A 146 42.80 55.29 -5.30
N PHE A 147 41.84 56.00 -4.73
CA PHE A 147 40.49 55.50 -4.47
C PHE A 147 39.48 56.48 -5.07
N GLY A 148 38.55 55.96 -5.87
CA GLY A 148 37.49 56.76 -6.49
C GLY A 148 36.14 56.07 -6.41
N VAL A 149 35.08 56.84 -6.16
CA VAL A 149 33.74 56.31 -5.95
C VAL A 149 32.69 57.16 -6.68
N PRO A 150 31.83 56.55 -7.51
CA PRO A 150 30.61 57.18 -7.98
C PRO A 150 29.66 57.45 -6.80
N VAL A 151 29.23 58.69 -6.65
CA VAL A 151 28.40 59.19 -5.55
C VAL A 151 26.92 58.98 -5.92
N SER A 152 26.53 57.72 -6.04
CA SER A 152 25.24 57.30 -6.61
C SER A 152 24.02 57.88 -5.87
N PHE A 153 24.14 58.24 -4.59
CA PHE A 153 23.05 58.87 -3.82
C PHE A 153 22.76 60.33 -4.21
N ILE A 154 23.71 61.02 -4.88
CA ILE A 154 23.49 62.35 -5.48
C ILE A 154 23.25 62.20 -6.97
N SER A 155 24.18 61.53 -7.66
CA SER A 155 24.09 61.25 -9.09
C SER A 155 25.07 60.15 -9.45
N LYS A 156 24.61 59.13 -10.16
CA LYS A 156 25.46 58.07 -10.73
C LYS A 156 26.51 58.58 -11.73
N ASN A 157 26.40 59.84 -12.15
CA ASN A 157 27.36 60.47 -13.04
C ASN A 157 28.35 61.40 -12.35
N LEU A 158 28.30 61.51 -11.02
CA LEU A 158 29.28 62.24 -10.23
C LEU A 158 30.22 61.25 -9.56
N SER A 159 31.52 61.43 -9.71
CA SER A 159 32.57 60.68 -9.03
C SER A 159 33.42 61.62 -8.19
N VAL A 160 33.84 61.14 -7.02
CA VAL A 160 34.84 61.79 -6.17
C VAL A 160 35.98 60.82 -5.93
N GLY A 161 37.19 61.34 -5.73
CA GLY A 161 38.33 60.49 -5.46
C GLY A 161 39.46 61.20 -4.73
N SER A 162 40.37 60.38 -4.21
CA SER A 162 41.58 60.82 -3.52
C SER A 162 42.77 59.93 -3.85
N ASN A 163 43.95 60.53 -3.95
CA ASN A 163 45.22 59.80 -3.99
C ASN A 163 45.95 59.94 -2.64
N ALA A 164 46.54 58.86 -2.16
CA ALA A 164 47.61 58.88 -1.17
C ALA A 164 48.90 58.46 -1.88
N LYS A 165 49.96 59.28 -1.78
CA LYS A 165 51.25 59.00 -2.40
C LYS A 165 52.40 59.14 -1.42
N TYR A 166 53.44 58.37 -1.67
CA TYR A 166 54.72 58.49 -1.00
C TYR A 166 55.81 58.74 -2.05
N LEU A 167 56.46 59.88 -1.95
CA LEU A 167 57.61 60.26 -2.78
C LEU A 167 58.88 60.00 -1.98
N HIS A 168 59.81 59.27 -2.58
CA HIS A 168 61.19 59.14 -2.14
C HIS A 168 62.10 59.71 -3.24
N SER A 169 63.02 60.59 -2.85
CA SER A 169 63.94 61.29 -3.76
C SER A 169 65.36 61.09 -3.26
N GLU A 170 66.25 60.65 -4.14
CA GLU A 170 67.67 60.50 -3.87
C GLU A 170 68.47 61.37 -4.84
N LEU A 171 69.35 62.20 -4.28
CA LEU A 171 70.28 63.06 -5.00
C LEU A 171 71.70 62.71 -4.52
N SER A 172 72.41 61.89 -5.28
CA SER A 172 73.68 61.29 -4.85
C SER A 172 73.50 60.61 -3.48
N ASN A 173 74.20 61.05 -2.43
CA ASN A 173 74.16 60.40 -1.12
C ASN A 173 73.09 60.98 -0.16
N TYR A 174 72.23 61.88 -0.66
CA TYR A 174 71.18 62.53 0.14
C TYR A 174 69.81 62.02 -0.25
N THR A 175 68.98 61.73 0.76
CA THR A 175 67.59 61.27 0.55
C THR A 175 66.60 62.22 1.19
N ALA A 176 65.42 62.34 0.58
CA ALA A 176 64.27 63.04 1.13
C ALA A 176 62.99 62.23 0.85
N GLY A 177 61.99 62.38 1.71
CA GLY A 177 60.70 61.71 1.55
C GLY A 177 59.53 62.62 1.87
N SER A 178 58.40 62.44 1.19
CA SER A 178 57.17 63.18 1.48
C SER A 178 55.91 62.36 1.24
N PHE A 179 54.96 62.49 2.16
CA PHE A 179 53.58 62.03 1.97
C PHE A 179 52.76 63.11 1.29
N ILE A 180 51.99 62.69 0.29
CA ILE A 180 51.27 63.57 -0.62
C ILE A 180 49.83 63.08 -0.75
N PHE A 181 48.90 64.02 -0.74
CA PHE A 181 47.48 63.78 -0.96
C PHE A 181 46.96 64.58 -2.15
N ASP A 182 46.08 63.95 -2.92
CA ASP A 182 45.31 64.62 -3.96
C ASP A 182 43.81 64.42 -3.70
N PHE A 183 43.01 65.37 -4.14
CA PHE A 183 41.55 65.28 -4.12
C PHE A 183 40.97 65.76 -5.44
N GLY A 184 39.85 65.17 -5.85
CA GLY A 184 39.20 65.56 -7.09
C GLY A 184 37.74 65.16 -7.16
N ALA A 185 37.04 65.80 -8.08
CA ALA A 185 35.67 65.53 -8.47
C ALA A 185 35.56 65.49 -10.00
N LEU A 186 34.68 64.64 -10.51
CA LEU A 186 34.47 64.45 -11.95
C LEU A 186 32.99 64.18 -12.20
N TYR A 187 32.36 65.03 -12.99
CA TYR A 187 30.96 64.88 -13.39
C TYR A 187 30.88 64.61 -14.89
N ARG A 188 30.03 63.67 -15.30
CA ARG A 188 29.73 63.41 -16.73
C ARG A 188 28.23 63.57 -17.00
N THR A 189 27.85 63.96 -18.21
CA THR A 189 26.43 63.98 -18.61
C THR A 189 25.97 62.57 -19.00
N ASN A 190 24.66 62.33 -19.02
CA ASN A 190 24.12 61.16 -19.71
C ASN A 190 24.48 61.21 -21.21
N ARG A 191 24.58 60.04 -21.85
CA ARG A 191 24.74 59.94 -23.31
C ARG A 191 23.55 60.61 -23.99
N PHE A 192 23.81 61.45 -24.98
CA PHE A 192 22.82 62.08 -25.84
C PHE A 192 23.10 61.73 -27.31
N ASN A 193 22.05 61.74 -28.13
CA ASN A 193 22.17 61.46 -29.56
C ASN A 193 22.62 62.74 -30.29
N VAL A 194 23.54 62.61 -31.25
CA VAL A 194 24.16 63.75 -31.93
C VAL A 194 23.77 63.82 -33.40
N LEU A 195 24.37 62.96 -34.24
CA LEU A 195 24.09 62.87 -35.66
C LEU A 195 24.05 61.40 -36.07
N GLU A 196 22.86 60.93 -36.46
CA GLU A 196 22.67 59.59 -37.01
C GLU A 196 23.64 59.40 -38.20
N ASN A 197 24.42 58.30 -38.17
CA ASN A 197 25.45 57.87 -39.14
C ASN A 197 26.89 58.40 -38.98
N LEU A 198 27.14 59.51 -38.29
CA LEU A 198 28.51 60.02 -38.07
C LEU A 198 28.95 59.90 -36.60
N PHE A 199 28.12 60.41 -35.69
CA PHE A 199 28.32 60.32 -34.24
C PHE A 199 26.99 59.94 -33.59
N GLU A 200 26.79 58.65 -33.36
CA GLU A 200 25.56 58.10 -32.78
C GLU A 200 25.32 58.66 -31.37
N TYR A 201 26.39 58.72 -30.57
CA TYR A 201 26.38 59.10 -29.17
C TYR A 201 27.36 60.23 -28.87
N GLY A 202 27.02 61.05 -27.87
CA GLY A 202 27.89 62.05 -27.30
C GLY A 202 27.67 62.23 -25.80
N PHE A 203 28.72 62.67 -25.09
CA PHE A 203 28.62 63.11 -23.70
C PHE A 203 29.72 64.13 -23.37
N VAL A 204 29.48 64.92 -22.32
CA VAL A 204 30.43 65.93 -21.81
C VAL A 204 30.82 65.59 -20.38
N SER A 205 32.07 65.82 -20.02
CA SER A 205 32.56 65.68 -18.66
C SER A 205 33.34 66.91 -18.19
N PHE A 206 33.24 67.19 -16.89
CA PHE A 206 33.88 68.30 -16.20
C PHE A 206 34.59 67.78 -14.97
N GLY A 207 35.86 68.14 -14.80
CA GLY A 207 36.69 67.71 -13.69
C GLY A 207 37.36 68.88 -12.99
N ALA A 208 37.51 68.75 -11.68
CA ALA A 208 38.28 69.65 -10.85
C ALA A 208 39.14 68.83 -9.88
N ALA A 209 40.40 69.21 -9.71
CA ALA A 209 41.30 68.53 -8.80
C ALA A 209 42.33 69.48 -8.16
N ILE A 210 42.75 69.10 -6.96
CA ILE A 210 43.90 69.69 -6.28
C ILE A 210 44.89 68.56 -6.03
N THR A 211 46.08 68.67 -6.61
CA THR A 211 47.11 67.63 -6.52
C THR A 211 48.38 68.14 -5.86
N GLN A 212 49.17 67.20 -5.35
CA GLN A 212 50.46 67.39 -4.71
C GLN A 212 50.40 68.16 -3.38
N ILE A 213 49.36 67.93 -2.56
CA ILE A 213 49.25 68.50 -1.21
C ILE A 213 50.08 67.66 -0.23
N GLY A 214 51.21 68.18 0.23
CA GLY A 214 52.10 67.43 1.12
C GLY A 214 53.15 68.31 1.80
N LYS A 215 53.99 67.70 2.62
CA LYS A 215 55.11 68.41 3.26
C LYS A 215 56.22 68.71 2.24
N PRO A 216 56.93 69.84 2.37
CA PRO A 216 58.14 70.12 1.59
C PRO A 216 59.19 69.00 1.72
N LEU A 217 60.04 68.84 0.70
CA LEU A 217 61.20 67.94 0.77
C LEU A 217 62.35 68.63 1.50
N ASN A 218 63.01 67.92 2.41
CA ASN A 218 64.23 68.39 3.08
C ASN A 218 65.34 67.35 2.94
N PHE A 219 66.40 67.68 2.21
CA PHE A 219 67.55 66.80 1.99
C PHE A 219 68.64 66.99 3.04
N ILE A 220 68.87 68.23 3.50
CA ILE A 220 69.95 68.58 4.43
C ILE A 220 69.50 69.67 5.40
N THR A 221 69.18 70.87 4.89
CA THR A 221 68.91 72.06 5.73
C THR A 221 67.71 72.88 5.27
N TYR A 222 67.56 73.10 3.96
CA TYR A 222 66.48 73.92 3.41
C TYR A 222 65.34 73.07 2.85
N GLU A 223 64.12 73.44 3.23
CA GLU A 223 62.90 72.84 2.72
C GLU A 223 62.59 73.32 1.29
N THR A 224 62.23 72.40 0.41
CA THR A 224 61.84 72.66 -0.96
C THR A 224 60.36 72.32 -1.14
N PRO A 225 59.48 73.30 -1.46
CA PRO A 225 58.03 73.05 -1.53
C PRO A 225 57.66 72.15 -2.71
N LEU A 226 56.62 71.33 -2.53
CA LEU A 226 56.06 70.49 -3.59
C LEU A 226 55.27 71.34 -4.61
N PRO A 227 55.13 70.87 -5.87
CA PRO A 227 54.40 71.57 -6.91
C PRO A 227 52.89 71.39 -6.78
N GLN A 228 52.30 71.93 -5.71
CA GLN A 228 50.85 71.91 -5.49
C GLN A 228 50.14 72.50 -6.71
N THR A 229 49.21 71.76 -7.30
CA THR A 229 48.59 72.11 -8.58
C THR A 229 47.07 72.14 -8.46
N TYR A 230 46.46 73.25 -8.86
CA TYR A 230 45.02 73.36 -9.08
C TYR A 230 44.71 73.05 -10.55
N ARG A 231 43.71 72.19 -10.78
CA ARG A 231 43.34 71.72 -12.12
C ARG A 231 41.84 71.86 -12.33
N LEU A 232 41.47 72.40 -13.48
CA LEU A 232 40.10 72.45 -13.99
C LEU A 232 40.12 71.96 -15.43
N GLY A 233 39.21 71.06 -15.80
CA GLY A 233 39.19 70.51 -17.15
C GLY A 233 37.82 70.08 -17.63
N ALA A 234 37.68 70.02 -18.95
CA ALA A 234 36.48 69.54 -19.61
C ALA A 234 36.84 68.60 -20.77
N ALA A 235 35.97 67.63 -21.04
CA ALA A 235 36.08 66.77 -22.21
C ALA A 235 34.74 66.59 -22.93
N LEU A 236 34.77 66.62 -24.26
CA LEU A 236 33.66 66.28 -25.14
C LEU A 236 34.00 64.98 -25.87
N ASN A 237 33.15 63.98 -25.72
CA ASN A 237 33.30 62.67 -26.33
C ASN A 237 32.15 62.46 -27.31
N LEU A 238 32.47 62.17 -28.58
CA LEU A 238 31.53 61.94 -29.67
C LEU A 238 31.93 60.66 -30.40
N GLY A 239 31.00 59.77 -30.70
CA GLY A 239 31.37 58.51 -31.35
C GLY A 239 30.21 57.66 -31.84
N SER A 240 30.55 56.68 -32.66
CA SER A 240 29.72 55.51 -32.96
C SER A 240 30.53 54.24 -32.71
N HIS A 241 29.85 53.13 -32.46
CA HIS A 241 30.44 51.82 -32.18
C HIS A 241 31.47 51.39 -33.24
N ASN A 242 31.06 51.26 -34.51
CA ASN A 242 31.90 50.82 -35.64
C ASN A 242 32.42 51.96 -36.52
N GLY A 243 32.25 53.21 -36.07
CA GLY A 243 32.50 54.40 -36.89
C GLY A 243 33.66 55.27 -36.39
N LEU A 244 33.55 56.56 -36.69
CA LEU A 244 34.46 57.58 -36.21
C LEU A 244 34.17 57.90 -34.75
N GLN A 245 35.22 58.06 -33.96
CA GLN A 245 35.18 58.47 -32.57
C GLN A 245 36.11 59.66 -32.40
N MET A 246 35.68 60.64 -31.64
CA MET A 246 36.38 61.90 -31.44
C MET A 246 36.28 62.29 -29.96
N GLN A 247 37.42 62.67 -29.39
CA GLN A 247 37.49 63.25 -28.07
C GLN A 247 38.20 64.60 -28.15
N LEU A 248 37.62 65.62 -27.55
CA LEU A 248 38.22 66.93 -27.34
C LEU A 248 38.38 67.16 -25.85
N THR A 249 39.52 67.69 -25.43
CA THR A 249 39.83 67.98 -24.03
C THR A 249 40.44 69.37 -23.91
N ALA A 250 40.16 70.04 -22.80
CA ALA A 250 40.80 71.29 -22.43
C ALA A 250 41.01 71.35 -20.92
N ASP A 251 42.22 71.72 -20.49
CA ASP A 251 42.61 71.79 -19.09
C ASP A 251 43.31 73.12 -18.78
N TYR A 252 42.87 73.78 -17.70
CA TYR A 252 43.58 74.86 -17.04
C TYR A 252 44.31 74.32 -15.81
N ARG A 253 45.61 74.61 -15.70
CA ARG A 253 46.49 74.11 -14.63
C ARG A 253 47.25 75.28 -14.02
N LYS A 254 47.15 75.46 -12.70
CA LYS A 254 47.91 76.46 -11.95
C LYS A 254 48.76 75.75 -10.91
N VAL A 255 50.06 75.67 -11.16
CA VAL A 255 51.04 75.24 -10.16
C VAL A 255 51.31 76.43 -9.25
N LYS A 256 51.39 76.17 -7.93
CA LYS A 256 51.76 77.19 -6.95
C LYS A 256 53.09 77.84 -7.36
N ASP A 257 53.15 79.17 -7.32
CA ASP A 257 54.31 79.99 -7.67
C ASP A 257 54.73 79.94 -9.16
N GLU A 258 53.87 79.44 -10.06
CA GLU A 258 54.04 79.52 -11.52
C GLU A 258 52.87 80.24 -12.21
N ALA A 259 53.09 80.67 -13.46
CA ALA A 259 52.01 81.13 -14.34
C ALA A 259 51.00 80.00 -14.61
N GLY A 260 49.73 80.37 -14.79
CA GLY A 260 48.70 79.41 -15.20
C GLY A 260 49.00 78.91 -16.62
N ARG A 261 48.73 77.63 -16.88
CA ARG A 261 48.92 77.00 -18.18
C ARG A 261 47.60 76.45 -18.70
N PHE A 262 47.37 76.62 -19.99
CA PHE A 262 46.21 76.09 -20.69
C PHE A 262 46.65 75.05 -21.71
N GLY A 263 46.01 73.88 -21.71
CA GLY A 263 46.30 72.80 -22.66
C GLY A 263 45.03 72.33 -23.35
N MET A 264 45.14 72.00 -24.64
CA MET A 264 44.07 71.37 -25.40
C MET A 264 44.58 70.09 -26.05
N GLY A 265 43.74 69.07 -26.09
CA GLY A 265 44.05 67.78 -26.71
C GLY A 265 42.87 67.25 -27.51
N THR A 266 43.17 66.58 -28.62
CA THR A 266 42.18 65.88 -29.44
C THR A 266 42.63 64.47 -29.77
N GLU A 267 41.69 63.54 -29.78
CA GLU A 267 41.88 62.16 -30.22
C GLU A 267 40.82 61.83 -31.28
N ILE A 268 41.26 61.24 -32.38
CA ILE A 268 40.41 60.69 -33.44
C ILE A 268 40.70 59.19 -33.52
N SER A 269 39.66 58.38 -33.42
CA SER A 269 39.75 56.92 -33.37
C SER A 269 38.75 56.29 -34.36
N TRP A 270 39.14 55.18 -34.99
CA TRP A 270 38.30 54.44 -35.93
C TRP A 270 37.99 53.05 -35.36
N GLY A 271 36.74 52.84 -34.94
CA GLY A 271 36.27 51.58 -34.34
C GLY A 271 37.14 51.09 -33.18
N TYR A 272 37.70 52.03 -32.40
CA TYR A 272 38.68 51.81 -31.32
C TYR A 272 39.99 51.05 -31.68
N ASN A 273 40.18 50.67 -32.94
CA ASN A 273 41.32 49.84 -33.36
C ASN A 273 42.58 50.68 -33.60
N PHE A 274 42.39 51.86 -34.19
CA PHE A 274 43.46 52.80 -34.49
C PHE A 274 43.07 54.19 -34.01
N SER A 275 43.98 54.89 -33.33
CA SER A 275 43.74 56.24 -32.84
C SER A 275 44.93 57.14 -33.11
N LEU A 276 44.64 58.38 -33.51
CA LEU A 276 45.59 59.47 -33.69
C LEU A 276 45.28 60.56 -32.66
N ARG A 277 46.31 61.04 -31.97
CA ARG A 277 46.21 62.05 -30.94
C ARG A 277 47.10 63.24 -31.28
N THR A 278 46.61 64.44 -30.99
CA THR A 278 47.41 65.65 -31.04
C THR A 278 47.03 66.57 -29.87
N GLY A 279 47.98 67.36 -29.42
CA GLY A 279 47.82 68.24 -28.27
C GLY A 279 48.67 69.49 -28.41
N TYR A 280 48.16 70.58 -27.87
CA TYR A 280 48.84 71.87 -27.84
C TYR A 280 48.81 72.48 -26.45
N ASN A 281 49.98 72.88 -25.93
CA ASN A 281 50.11 73.65 -24.69
C ASN A 281 50.28 75.13 -25.02
N PHE A 282 49.34 75.95 -24.56
CA PHE A 282 49.41 77.41 -24.63
C PHE A 282 50.25 77.94 -23.46
N ASP A 283 51.04 78.97 -23.72
CA ASP A 283 51.84 79.71 -22.73
C ASP A 283 53.00 78.93 -22.06
N ASP A 284 53.48 77.85 -22.68
CA ASP A 284 54.76 77.21 -22.30
C ASP A 284 55.92 77.84 -23.10
N ASN A 285 56.72 78.69 -22.45
CA ASN A 285 57.81 79.44 -23.09
C ASN A 285 59.16 78.71 -23.05
N MET A 286 59.26 77.56 -22.37
CA MET A 286 60.53 76.84 -22.14
C MET A 286 60.53 75.40 -22.68
N LEU A 287 59.36 74.83 -22.98
CA LEU A 287 59.19 73.48 -23.51
C LEU A 287 58.36 73.49 -24.81
N SER A 288 58.40 72.39 -25.56
CA SER A 288 57.67 72.24 -26.83
C SER A 288 56.16 72.29 -26.66
N LYS A 289 55.52 72.93 -27.64
CA LYS A 289 54.09 73.27 -27.61
C LYS A 289 53.22 72.19 -28.25
N LEU A 290 53.72 71.45 -29.23
CA LEU A 290 52.99 70.43 -29.97
C LEU A 290 53.37 69.01 -29.54
N SER A 291 52.37 68.17 -29.33
CA SER A 291 52.52 66.73 -29.02
C SER A 291 51.67 65.89 -29.96
N MET A 292 52.17 64.72 -30.36
CA MET A 292 51.45 63.78 -31.22
C MET A 292 51.52 62.36 -30.66
N GLY A 293 50.54 61.53 -30.98
CA GLY A 293 50.54 60.12 -30.56
C GLY A 293 49.71 59.22 -31.45
N LEU A 294 50.04 57.94 -31.43
CA LEU A 294 49.39 56.87 -32.19
C LEU A 294 49.07 55.70 -31.27
N SER A 295 47.95 55.05 -31.54
CA SER A 295 47.51 53.85 -30.84
C SER A 295 47.06 52.75 -31.77
N VAL A 296 47.37 51.51 -31.39
CA VAL A 296 46.81 50.30 -32.00
C VAL A 296 46.24 49.42 -30.89
N ARG A 297 44.98 49.00 -31.04
CA ARG A 297 44.26 48.08 -30.14
C ARG A 297 44.08 46.73 -30.82
N PHE A 298 44.40 45.66 -30.10
CA PHE A 298 44.17 44.28 -30.49
C PHE A 298 43.15 43.63 -29.55
N ASN A 299 42.13 42.99 -30.12
CA ASN A 299 41.08 42.32 -29.36
C ASN A 299 41.32 40.80 -29.33
N GLY A 300 40.99 40.15 -28.22
CA GLY A 300 41.15 38.70 -28.00
C GLY A 300 40.22 37.78 -28.82
N GLN A 301 39.51 38.30 -29.83
CA GLN A 301 38.80 37.48 -30.83
C GLN A 301 39.61 37.28 -32.12
N SER A 302 40.67 38.07 -32.36
CA SER A 302 41.51 37.94 -33.55
C SER A 302 42.43 36.72 -33.51
N ASN A 303 42.27 35.80 -34.47
CA ASN A 303 43.10 34.58 -34.61
C ASN A 303 44.62 34.81 -34.50
N LEU A 304 45.09 36.02 -34.81
CA LEU A 304 46.50 36.43 -34.74
C LEU A 304 47.03 36.57 -33.30
N VAL A 305 46.18 36.89 -32.32
CA VAL A 305 46.60 37.32 -30.97
C VAL A 305 45.89 36.58 -29.82
N ASN A 306 44.93 35.69 -30.13
CA ASN A 306 44.13 34.92 -29.15
C ASN A 306 44.95 34.02 -28.20
N LYS A 307 46.25 33.77 -28.49
CA LYS A 307 47.16 33.06 -27.58
C LYS A 307 47.77 33.96 -26.49
N VAL A 308 47.71 35.27 -26.66
CA VAL A 308 48.38 36.27 -25.80
C VAL A 308 47.35 37.15 -25.09
N VAL A 309 46.18 37.38 -25.70
CA VAL A 309 45.08 38.18 -25.12
C VAL A 309 43.90 37.26 -24.82
N ALA A 310 43.45 37.25 -23.55
CA ALA A 310 42.27 36.47 -23.14
C ALA A 310 40.99 36.98 -23.83
N ASN A 311 40.00 36.08 -23.97
CA ASN A 311 38.67 36.45 -24.47
C ASN A 311 38.07 37.58 -23.63
N ASN A 312 37.37 38.51 -24.28
CA ASN A 312 36.79 39.74 -23.71
C ASN A 312 37.80 40.77 -23.15
N ASN A 313 39.10 40.62 -23.44
CA ASN A 313 40.13 41.63 -23.14
C ASN A 313 40.73 42.24 -24.42
N ALA A 314 41.26 43.45 -24.29
CA ALA A 314 42.06 44.12 -25.31
C ALA A 314 43.49 44.39 -24.80
N LEU A 315 44.41 44.39 -25.76
CA LEU A 315 45.78 44.88 -25.59
C LEU A 315 45.95 46.14 -26.45
N ARG A 316 46.26 47.28 -25.85
CA ARG A 316 46.51 48.55 -26.56
C ARG A 316 47.97 48.98 -26.43
N LEU A 317 48.59 49.27 -27.57
CA LEU A 317 49.94 49.83 -27.66
C LEU A 317 49.84 51.30 -28.06
N ASP A 318 50.45 52.18 -27.26
CA ASP A 318 50.43 53.63 -27.48
C ASP A 318 51.86 54.17 -27.59
N ILE A 319 52.12 54.97 -28.62
CA ILE A 319 53.37 55.71 -28.80
C ILE A 319 53.05 57.19 -28.84
N ALA A 320 53.83 58.01 -28.14
CA ALA A 320 53.73 59.46 -28.20
C ALA A 320 55.10 60.11 -28.43
N GLY A 321 55.09 61.20 -29.18
CA GLY A 321 56.24 62.05 -29.43
C GLY A 321 55.92 63.47 -29.00
N LEU A 322 56.90 64.11 -28.39
CA LEU A 322 56.88 65.54 -28.09
C LEU A 322 57.92 66.23 -28.98
N GLU A 323 57.54 67.32 -29.63
CA GLU A 323 58.43 68.09 -30.51
C GLU A 323 59.73 68.48 -29.77
N GLY A 324 60.86 68.48 -30.48
CA GLY A 324 62.10 69.05 -29.95
C GLY A 324 62.10 70.58 -30.09
N ASN A 325 63.04 71.27 -29.44
CA ASN A 325 63.30 72.69 -29.68
C ASN A 325 64.81 72.94 -29.73
N GLU A 326 65.24 74.20 -29.83
CA GLU A 326 66.67 74.55 -29.90
C GLU A 326 67.48 74.10 -28.68
N LEU A 327 66.81 73.82 -27.55
CA LEU A 327 67.44 73.43 -26.29
C LEU A 327 67.35 71.92 -26.00
N PHE A 328 66.35 71.22 -26.54
CA PHE A 328 66.02 69.83 -26.19
C PHE A 328 65.63 68.98 -27.40
N ASP A 329 66.16 67.76 -27.46
CA ASP A 329 65.76 66.74 -28.44
C ASP A 329 64.31 66.28 -28.25
N ALA A 330 63.70 65.79 -29.33
CA ALA A 330 62.37 65.19 -29.29
C ALA A 330 62.32 64.00 -28.33
N SER A 331 61.31 63.98 -27.47
CA SER A 331 61.13 62.93 -26.44
C SER A 331 60.07 61.91 -26.88
N TYR A 332 60.33 60.63 -26.63
CA TYR A 332 59.46 59.52 -27.02
C TYR A 332 58.95 58.73 -25.82
N ARG A 333 57.70 58.29 -25.91
CA ARG A 333 57.03 57.49 -24.88
C ARG A 333 56.30 56.30 -25.49
N GLY A 334 56.46 55.13 -24.86
CA GLY A 334 55.69 53.92 -25.16
C GLY A 334 54.83 53.53 -23.97
N THR A 335 53.61 53.04 -24.23
CA THR A 335 52.71 52.49 -23.21
C THR A 335 52.04 51.23 -23.72
N ILE A 336 51.94 50.21 -22.87
CA ILE A 336 51.17 48.99 -23.08
C ILE A 336 50.03 48.95 -22.07
N ASN A 337 48.82 48.64 -22.53
CA ASN A 337 47.63 48.56 -21.68
C ASN A 337 46.88 47.26 -21.91
N ASN A 338 46.40 46.63 -20.85
CA ASN A 338 45.52 45.47 -20.88
C ASN A 338 44.27 45.74 -20.04
N TYR A 339 43.09 45.59 -20.65
CA TYR A 339 41.82 45.92 -20.02
C TYR A 339 40.65 45.14 -20.66
N PRO A 340 39.53 44.94 -19.93
CA PRO A 340 38.35 44.27 -20.46
C PRO A 340 37.59 45.16 -21.45
N ILE A 341 37.03 44.53 -22.48
CA ILE A 341 36.21 45.14 -23.53
C ILE A 341 34.79 44.58 -23.60
N GLY A 342 34.51 43.41 -23.02
CA GLY A 342 33.16 42.86 -23.00
C GLY A 342 32.28 43.37 -21.86
N PRO A 343 31.00 42.99 -21.83
CA PRO A 343 30.04 43.39 -20.79
C PRO A 343 30.53 43.08 -19.36
N GLU A 344 30.26 43.99 -18.42
CA GLU A 344 30.65 43.81 -17.02
C GLU A 344 29.76 42.79 -16.27
N PRO A 345 30.28 42.14 -15.21
CA PRO A 345 29.50 41.22 -14.38
C PRO A 345 28.23 41.85 -13.81
N PHE A 346 27.16 41.05 -13.78
CA PHE A 346 25.83 41.41 -13.29
C PHE A 346 25.16 40.17 -12.68
N ASP A 347 24.15 40.38 -11.82
CA ASP A 347 23.46 39.29 -11.13
C ASP A 347 21.98 39.13 -11.49
N LEU A 348 21.47 37.91 -11.23
CA LEU A 348 20.05 37.57 -11.35
C LEU A 348 19.32 37.94 -10.05
N ILE A 349 18.17 38.61 -10.16
CA ILE A 349 17.42 39.14 -9.02
C ILE A 349 16.21 38.24 -8.70
N LEU A 350 15.31 38.03 -9.66
CA LEU A 350 14.10 37.22 -9.47
C LEU A 350 13.76 36.44 -10.75
N PRO A 351 13.34 35.16 -10.67
CA PRO A 351 13.33 34.31 -9.46
C PRO A 351 14.72 34.07 -8.85
N VAL A 352 14.79 34.06 -7.53
CA VAL A 352 16.02 33.74 -6.81
C VAL A 352 16.41 32.26 -6.99
N LEU A 353 17.63 31.90 -6.61
CA LEU A 353 18.07 30.51 -6.64
C LEU A 353 17.22 29.65 -5.68
N ASN A 354 16.63 28.58 -6.22
CA ASN A 354 15.72 27.64 -5.56
C ASN A 354 14.39 28.25 -5.10
N ASP A 355 13.86 29.23 -5.84
CA ASP A 355 12.58 29.85 -5.54
C ASP A 355 11.39 28.88 -5.75
N THR A 356 10.30 29.08 -5.03
CA THR A 356 9.05 28.30 -5.17
C THR A 356 7.87 29.23 -5.42
N LEU A 357 7.21 29.04 -6.55
CA LEU A 357 6.25 29.99 -7.09
C LEU A 357 4.84 29.40 -7.20
N GLN A 358 3.85 30.20 -6.81
CA GLN A 358 2.43 29.88 -6.93
C GLN A 358 1.78 30.48 -8.18
N ASN A 359 2.53 31.11 -9.07
CA ASN A 359 2.01 31.82 -10.24
C ASN A 359 2.62 31.26 -11.54
N ASN A 360 1.80 31.09 -12.58
CA ASN A 360 2.23 30.67 -13.92
C ASN A 360 2.59 31.85 -14.85
N ASN A 361 2.42 33.08 -14.36
CA ASN A 361 2.90 34.31 -14.98
C ASN A 361 4.02 34.88 -14.13
N LEU A 362 5.23 34.89 -14.69
CA LEU A 362 6.44 35.25 -13.97
C LEU A 362 7.12 36.44 -14.65
N THR A 363 7.65 37.35 -13.85
CA THR A 363 8.54 38.40 -14.34
C THR A 363 9.96 38.09 -13.88
N PHE A 364 10.86 37.97 -14.85
CA PHE A 364 12.29 37.83 -14.61
C PHE A 364 12.91 39.21 -14.40
N PHE A 365 13.81 39.33 -13.43
CA PHE A 365 14.55 40.56 -13.12
C PHE A 365 16.04 40.24 -13.00
N TRP A 366 16.89 41.07 -13.60
CA TRP A 366 18.34 41.00 -13.46
C TRP A 366 18.95 42.40 -13.44
N GLU A 367 20.16 42.52 -12.90
CA GLU A 367 20.92 43.76 -12.90
C GLU A 367 21.37 44.14 -14.31
N MET A 368 21.39 45.45 -14.58
CA MET A 368 21.90 45.97 -15.85
C MET A 368 23.43 45.88 -15.88
N SER A 369 23.96 45.09 -16.81
CA SER A 369 25.36 45.10 -17.22
C SER A 369 25.70 46.37 -18.02
N ILE A 370 26.95 46.82 -17.90
CA ILE A 370 27.48 48.01 -18.57
C ILE A 370 28.60 47.58 -19.50
N ASP A 371 28.63 48.17 -20.69
CA ASP A 371 29.75 48.02 -21.61
C ASP A 371 30.87 49.01 -21.23
N PRO A 372 32.13 48.55 -21.09
CA PRO A 372 33.25 49.43 -20.77
C PRO A 372 33.67 50.34 -21.95
N ASP A 373 33.29 50.02 -23.19
CA ASP A 373 33.50 50.86 -24.37
C ASP A 373 32.41 51.96 -24.46
N LEU A 374 32.84 53.21 -24.61
CA LEU A 374 31.99 54.40 -24.42
C LEU A 374 30.82 54.54 -25.40
N TYR A 375 30.92 53.91 -26.56
CA TYR A 375 29.99 54.01 -27.68
C TYR A 375 29.35 52.66 -28.03
N ASP A 376 29.45 51.68 -27.15
CA ASP A 376 28.78 50.38 -27.30
C ASP A 376 27.60 50.23 -26.32
N ASP A 377 26.68 49.33 -26.67
CA ASP A 377 25.47 49.01 -25.91
C ASP A 377 25.41 47.51 -25.62
N VAL A 378 24.95 47.18 -24.42
CA VAL A 378 24.70 45.80 -24.01
C VAL A 378 23.27 45.40 -24.36
N ALA A 379 23.13 44.25 -25.02
CA ALA A 379 21.89 43.54 -25.23
C ALA A 379 21.86 42.25 -24.41
N TYR A 380 20.67 41.70 -24.18
CA TYR A 380 20.49 40.50 -23.37
C TYR A 380 19.82 39.36 -24.12
N TYR A 381 20.16 38.13 -23.73
CA TYR A 381 19.35 36.94 -23.93
C TYR A 381 18.90 36.37 -22.61
N LEU A 382 17.58 36.24 -22.45
CA LEU A 382 16.99 35.45 -21.38
C LEU A 382 16.82 34.02 -21.90
N LEU A 383 17.42 33.07 -21.19
CA LEU A 383 17.33 31.64 -21.48
C LEU A 383 16.63 30.94 -20.32
N VAL A 384 15.57 30.19 -20.62
CA VAL A 384 14.80 29.42 -19.63
C VAL A 384 14.61 27.99 -20.14
N GLU A 385 15.01 27.01 -19.34
CA GLU A 385 14.87 25.57 -19.60
C GLU A 385 13.92 24.95 -18.58
N LYS A 386 12.92 24.19 -19.06
CA LYS A 386 12.16 23.28 -18.19
C LYS A 386 12.89 21.94 -18.15
N ASN A 387 13.17 21.43 -16.96
CA ASN A 387 13.83 20.14 -16.82
C ASN A 387 13.35 19.41 -15.57
N ASP A 388 12.78 18.22 -15.76
CA ASP A 388 12.18 17.42 -14.68
C ASP A 388 13.23 16.85 -13.71
N VAL A 389 14.52 16.90 -14.07
CA VAL A 389 15.62 16.48 -13.19
C VAL A 389 16.07 17.67 -12.35
N LYS A 390 15.93 17.56 -11.01
CA LYS A 390 16.47 18.52 -10.02
C LYS A 390 18.01 18.49 -9.93
N ASN A 391 18.69 18.84 -11.01
CA ASN A 391 20.14 18.96 -11.09
C ASN A 391 20.56 19.95 -12.20
N ASP A 392 21.07 21.11 -11.80
CA ASP A 392 21.58 22.17 -12.70
C ASP A 392 22.66 21.65 -13.67
N LYS A 393 23.56 20.78 -13.21
CA LYS A 393 24.65 20.22 -14.05
C LYS A 393 24.16 19.31 -15.17
N LYS A 394 22.92 18.80 -15.07
CA LYS A 394 22.29 17.98 -16.10
C LYS A 394 21.42 18.78 -17.07
N THR A 395 21.35 20.09 -16.90
CA THR A 395 20.62 20.98 -17.81
C THR A 395 21.41 21.21 -19.10
N ARG A 396 20.68 21.47 -20.19
CA ARG A 396 21.28 21.89 -21.46
C ARG A 396 21.93 23.25 -21.32
N LEU A 397 21.35 24.17 -20.54
CA LEU A 397 21.96 25.46 -20.23
C LEU A 397 23.37 25.31 -19.66
N HIS A 398 23.56 24.42 -18.69
CA HIS A 398 24.89 24.16 -18.11
C HIS A 398 25.89 23.63 -19.15
N GLN A 399 25.45 22.75 -20.05
CA GLN A 399 26.28 22.22 -21.13
C GLN A 399 26.69 23.31 -22.11
N ILE A 400 25.74 24.11 -22.60
CA ILE A 400 25.98 25.21 -23.55
C ILE A 400 26.98 26.22 -22.98
N LEU A 401 26.79 26.67 -21.74
CA LEU A 401 27.69 27.62 -21.09
C LEU A 401 29.10 27.03 -20.92
N THR A 402 29.20 25.79 -20.44
CA THR A 402 30.49 25.14 -20.15
C THR A 402 31.29 24.82 -21.42
N ASP A 403 30.62 24.37 -22.48
CA ASP A 403 31.30 24.05 -23.74
C ASP A 403 31.75 25.30 -24.49
N SER A 404 31.01 26.41 -24.37
CA SER A 404 31.43 27.68 -24.96
C SER A 404 32.61 28.32 -24.24
N GLU A 405 32.65 28.29 -22.91
CA GLU A 405 33.80 28.76 -22.13
C GLU A 405 35.08 27.95 -22.41
N LYS A 406 34.94 26.65 -22.70
CA LYS A 406 36.04 25.78 -23.13
C LYS A 406 36.47 26.00 -24.58
N GLY A 407 35.83 26.93 -25.30
CA GLY A 407 36.11 27.24 -26.70
C GLY A 407 35.75 26.12 -27.68
N LYS A 408 34.87 25.18 -27.28
CA LYS A 408 34.47 24.06 -28.16
C LYS A 408 33.38 24.44 -29.15
N VAL A 409 32.49 25.36 -28.76
CA VAL A 409 31.31 25.75 -29.55
C VAL A 409 31.06 27.25 -29.41
N ASP A 410 30.61 27.90 -30.48
CA ASP A 410 30.10 29.27 -30.46
C ASP A 410 28.76 29.34 -29.68
N ILE A 411 28.67 30.21 -28.67
CA ILE A 411 27.49 30.27 -27.80
C ILE A 411 26.23 30.66 -28.57
N PHE A 412 26.34 31.56 -29.55
CA PHE A 412 25.20 32.07 -30.30
C PHE A 412 24.66 31.00 -31.25
N GLN A 413 25.56 30.24 -31.88
CA GLN A 413 25.21 29.07 -32.69
C GLN A 413 24.56 27.98 -31.83
N SER A 414 25.14 27.65 -30.68
CA SER A 414 24.61 26.61 -29.79
C SER A 414 23.22 26.93 -29.25
N ILE A 415 22.96 28.20 -28.91
CA ILE A 415 21.62 28.68 -28.52
C ILE A 415 20.65 28.55 -29.71
N ALA A 416 21.09 28.89 -30.93
CA ALA A 416 20.26 28.79 -32.11
C ALA A 416 19.86 27.33 -32.43
N GLU A 417 20.78 26.39 -32.28
CA GLU A 417 20.54 24.95 -32.49
C GLU A 417 19.59 24.34 -31.44
N ASN A 418 19.58 24.88 -30.21
CA ASN A 418 18.74 24.39 -29.11
C ASN A 418 17.40 25.14 -28.95
N ARG A 419 16.99 25.96 -29.92
CA ARG A 419 15.79 26.82 -29.82
C ARG A 419 14.47 26.10 -29.54
N LEU A 420 14.33 24.84 -29.97
CA LEU A 420 13.10 24.06 -29.71
C LEU A 420 13.00 23.58 -28.25
N ASN A 421 14.12 23.59 -27.53
CA ASN A 421 14.28 23.02 -26.20
C ASN A 421 14.45 24.09 -25.10
N LEU A 422 14.62 25.35 -25.49
CA LEU A 422 14.86 26.48 -24.59
C LEU A 422 13.88 27.59 -24.92
N PHE A 423 13.24 28.16 -23.90
CA PHE A 423 12.62 29.45 -24.07
C PHE A 423 13.72 30.51 -24.16
N TYR A 424 13.58 31.38 -25.15
CA TYR A 424 14.54 32.42 -25.47
C TYR A 424 13.80 33.73 -25.73
N ALA A 425 14.26 34.80 -25.11
CA ALA A 425 13.82 36.15 -25.42
C ALA A 425 15.02 37.06 -25.72
N LYS A 426 14.84 37.97 -26.67
CA LYS A 426 15.85 38.95 -27.08
C LYS A 426 15.41 40.35 -26.65
N ASP A 427 16.42 41.17 -26.39
CA ASP A 427 16.41 42.57 -25.97
C ASP A 427 15.19 43.44 -26.37
N SER A 428 14.64 43.30 -27.59
CA SER A 428 13.45 44.05 -28.03
C SER A 428 12.17 43.80 -27.21
N THR A 429 12.19 42.79 -26.35
CA THR A 429 11.07 42.37 -25.49
C THR A 429 11.27 42.69 -24.01
N PHE A 430 12.36 43.38 -23.66
CA PHE A 430 12.73 43.68 -22.26
C PHE A 430 12.37 45.11 -21.88
N THR A 431 12.04 45.30 -20.60
CA THR A 431 11.82 46.61 -20.00
C THR A 431 13.08 46.99 -19.23
N ILE A 432 13.71 48.11 -19.59
CA ILE A 432 14.96 48.56 -18.98
C ILE A 432 14.66 49.76 -18.08
N GLU A 433 14.82 49.58 -16.77
CA GLU A 433 14.60 50.61 -15.76
C GLU A 433 15.94 51.24 -15.36
N LYS A 434 16.35 52.27 -16.11
CA LYS A 434 17.68 52.90 -15.96
C LYS A 434 17.89 53.62 -14.62
N GLU A 435 16.85 53.90 -13.85
CA GLU A 435 16.95 54.57 -12.55
C GLU A 435 17.43 53.63 -11.45
N ILE A 436 16.87 52.40 -11.42
CA ILE A 436 17.23 51.36 -10.46
C ILE A 436 18.24 50.33 -11.03
N GLU A 437 18.66 50.53 -12.28
CA GLU A 437 19.64 49.68 -12.99
C GLU A 437 19.21 48.20 -13.09
N GLN A 438 17.94 47.97 -13.37
CA GLN A 438 17.37 46.63 -13.55
C GLN A 438 16.75 46.47 -14.93
N VAL A 439 16.75 45.22 -15.40
CA VAL A 439 16.08 44.80 -16.62
C VAL A 439 15.07 43.72 -16.28
N SER A 440 13.89 43.79 -16.89
CA SER A 440 12.83 42.83 -16.64
C SER A 440 12.16 42.29 -17.91
N HIS A 441 11.66 41.06 -17.80
CA HIS A 441 10.87 40.41 -18.84
C HIS A 441 9.71 39.61 -18.26
N HIS A 442 8.52 39.81 -18.79
CA HIS A 442 7.31 39.12 -18.33
C HIS A 442 6.98 37.94 -19.24
N LEU A 443 6.94 36.74 -18.65
CA LEU A 443 6.61 35.49 -19.31
C LEU A 443 5.28 34.95 -18.77
N ARG A 444 4.37 34.56 -19.68
CA ARG A 444 3.03 34.06 -19.34
C ARG A 444 2.87 32.58 -19.68
N HIS A 445 1.94 31.91 -19.00
CA HIS A 445 1.52 30.54 -19.28
C HIS A 445 2.61 29.48 -19.11
N LEU A 446 3.47 29.62 -18.10
CA LEU A 446 4.40 28.56 -17.74
C LEU A 446 3.63 27.34 -17.21
N THR A 447 3.99 26.16 -17.70
CA THR A 447 3.47 24.90 -17.14
C THR A 447 4.12 24.64 -15.78
N PRO A 448 3.46 23.98 -14.83
CA PRO A 448 4.12 23.60 -13.58
C PRO A 448 5.36 22.70 -13.75
N GLY A 449 6.25 22.69 -12.75
CA GLY A 449 7.50 21.91 -12.76
C GLY A 449 8.75 22.73 -12.45
N ASP A 450 9.91 22.09 -12.60
CA ASP A 450 11.24 22.68 -12.33
C ASP A 450 11.79 23.42 -13.57
N TYR A 451 12.29 24.63 -13.33
CA TYR A 451 12.84 25.52 -14.33
C TYR A 451 14.22 26.02 -13.94
N TYR A 452 15.07 26.19 -14.94
CA TYR A 452 16.40 26.75 -14.82
C TYR A 452 16.50 27.93 -15.76
N TRP A 453 17.05 29.04 -15.29
CA TRP A 453 17.16 30.23 -16.08
C TRP A 453 18.48 30.96 -15.88
N THR A 454 18.87 31.67 -16.93
CA THR A 454 20.06 32.50 -16.94
C THR A 454 19.88 33.65 -17.92
N VAL A 455 20.73 34.65 -17.80
CA VAL A 455 20.81 35.77 -18.71
C VAL A 455 22.24 35.88 -19.24
N LEU A 456 22.34 36.07 -20.55
CA LEU A 456 23.58 36.40 -21.24
C LEU A 456 23.53 37.86 -21.64
N ALA A 457 24.48 38.66 -21.15
CA ALA A 457 24.75 39.99 -21.67
C ALA A 457 25.72 39.86 -22.84
N PHE A 458 25.50 40.61 -23.92
CA PHE A 458 26.43 40.67 -25.05
C PHE A 458 26.44 42.06 -25.68
N ASP A 459 27.59 42.47 -26.18
CA ASP A 459 27.79 43.75 -26.87
C ASP A 459 27.54 43.62 -28.39
N ARG A 460 27.70 44.72 -29.14
CA ARG A 460 27.50 44.71 -30.60
C ARG A 460 28.61 43.95 -31.34
N ASP A 461 29.80 43.82 -30.73
CA ASP A 461 30.95 43.01 -31.19
C ASP A 461 30.84 41.51 -30.82
N LYS A 462 29.73 41.10 -30.19
CA LYS A 462 29.45 39.74 -29.71
C LYS A 462 30.40 39.23 -28.61
N HIS A 463 31.12 40.10 -27.90
CA HIS A 463 31.64 39.72 -26.59
C HIS A 463 30.46 39.48 -25.66
N TYR A 464 30.53 38.43 -24.85
CA TYR A 464 29.41 38.04 -24.00
C TYR A 464 29.87 37.65 -22.60
N LEU A 465 28.95 37.78 -21.64
CA LEU A 465 29.13 37.35 -20.27
C LEU A 465 27.81 36.79 -19.74
N ALA A 466 27.86 35.62 -19.09
CA ALA A 466 26.73 35.08 -18.35
C ALA A 466 26.63 35.74 -16.97
N ALA A 467 25.41 35.80 -16.42
CA ALA A 467 25.19 36.31 -15.06
C ALA A 467 26.06 35.57 -14.02
N THR A 468 26.45 36.25 -12.94
CA THR A 468 27.41 35.72 -11.94
C THR A 468 26.85 34.50 -11.20
N SER A 469 25.56 34.50 -10.85
CA SER A 469 24.87 33.32 -10.29
C SER A 469 24.73 32.14 -11.28
N ARG A 470 25.21 32.32 -12.53
CA ARG A 470 25.28 31.37 -13.65
C ARG A 470 23.94 30.80 -14.10
N ILE A 471 23.25 30.05 -13.24
CA ILE A 471 21.95 29.44 -13.51
C ILE A 471 21.16 29.43 -12.19
N ASN A 472 20.01 30.12 -12.17
CA ASN A 472 19.08 30.04 -11.06
C ASN A 472 18.00 28.97 -11.35
N HIS A 473 17.64 28.21 -10.33
CA HIS A 473 16.56 27.23 -10.37
C HIS A 473 15.29 27.80 -9.69
N PHE A 474 14.11 27.53 -10.23
CA PHE A 474 12.83 27.78 -9.54
C PHE A 474 11.80 26.70 -9.86
N HIS A 475 10.87 26.48 -8.95
CA HIS A 475 9.83 25.45 -9.06
C HIS A 475 8.43 26.07 -9.02
N ILE A 476 7.58 25.74 -9.98
CA ILE A 476 6.17 26.17 -10.01
C ILE A 476 5.30 25.06 -9.40
N LEU A 477 4.60 25.37 -8.30
CA LEU A 477 3.78 24.40 -7.55
C LEU A 477 2.60 23.84 -8.37
N TYR A 478 2.30 22.55 -8.17
CA TYR A 478 1.13 21.86 -8.74
C TYR A 478 0.67 20.69 -7.87
N PRO A 479 -0.62 20.34 -7.94
CA PRO A 479 -1.13 19.05 -7.45
C PRO A 479 -0.79 17.92 -8.43
N ASP A 480 -0.52 16.72 -7.90
CA ASP A 480 -0.26 15.50 -8.67
C ASP A 480 -1.00 14.32 -8.02
N ILE A 481 -2.17 13.99 -8.56
CA ILE A 481 -3.07 12.95 -8.07
C ILE A 481 -2.76 11.62 -8.77
N GLU A 482 -2.27 10.69 -7.99
CA GLU A 482 -1.99 9.33 -8.42
C GLU A 482 -2.97 8.34 -7.80
N ILE A 483 -3.48 7.40 -8.60
CA ILE A 483 -4.08 6.17 -8.08
C ILE A 483 -2.94 5.17 -7.80
N ASP A 484 -2.34 5.29 -6.63
CA ASP A 484 -1.16 4.54 -6.22
C ASP A 484 -1.38 3.02 -6.25
N SER A 485 -2.51 2.56 -5.69
CA SER A 485 -2.79 1.13 -5.63
C SER A 485 -4.29 0.81 -5.54
N ILE A 486 -4.66 -0.33 -6.14
CA ILE A 486 -5.97 -0.97 -6.00
C ILE A 486 -5.73 -2.31 -5.32
N LYS A 487 -6.17 -2.45 -4.07
CA LYS A 487 -6.06 -3.70 -3.30
C LYS A 487 -7.44 -4.30 -3.10
N PHE A 488 -7.56 -5.60 -3.32
CA PHE A 488 -8.80 -6.32 -3.06
C PHE A 488 -8.65 -7.18 -1.82
N GLN A 489 -9.41 -6.84 -0.78
CA GLN A 489 -9.59 -7.70 0.37
C GLN A 489 -10.86 -8.53 0.16
N HIS A 490 -10.68 -9.77 -0.30
CA HIS A 490 -11.80 -10.67 -0.52
C HIS A 490 -12.54 -10.97 0.80
N SER A 491 -13.86 -11.17 0.73
CA SER A 491 -14.59 -11.68 1.90
C SER A 491 -14.13 -13.12 2.17
N PRO A 492 -13.81 -13.48 3.43
CA PRO A 492 -13.49 -14.87 3.78
C PRO A 492 -14.76 -15.73 3.86
N TRP A 493 -15.95 -15.15 3.74
CA TRP A 493 -17.22 -15.85 3.94
C TRP A 493 -17.85 -16.28 2.63
N ILE A 494 -18.06 -17.58 2.50
CA ILE A 494 -18.90 -18.15 1.44
C ILE A 494 -20.36 -17.96 1.87
N THR A 495 -21.09 -17.17 1.09
CA THR A 495 -22.51 -16.83 1.31
C THR A 495 -23.24 -16.80 -0.03
N GLU A 496 -24.56 -16.69 0.00
CA GLU A 496 -25.40 -16.50 -1.19
C GLU A 496 -25.55 -15.01 -1.56
N SER A 497 -24.99 -14.09 -0.78
CA SER A 497 -25.03 -12.65 -1.08
C SER A 497 -24.08 -12.26 -2.21
N ASP A 498 -24.38 -11.17 -2.89
CA ASP A 498 -23.56 -10.61 -3.98
C ASP A 498 -22.22 -10.01 -3.49
N THR A 499 -21.97 -9.99 -2.18
CA THR A 499 -20.79 -9.33 -1.58
C THR A 499 -19.51 -10.11 -1.84
N GLN A 500 -18.60 -9.57 -2.65
CA GLN A 500 -17.34 -10.22 -3.00
C GLN A 500 -16.23 -9.90 -2.00
N GLY A 501 -16.21 -8.68 -1.45
CA GLY A 501 -15.17 -8.19 -0.56
C GLY A 501 -15.12 -6.65 -0.55
N VAL A 502 -13.99 -6.09 -0.14
CA VAL A 502 -13.77 -4.65 -0.08
C VAL A 502 -12.56 -4.29 -0.95
N PHE A 503 -12.70 -3.29 -1.81
CA PHE A 503 -11.57 -2.64 -2.46
C PHE A 503 -11.04 -1.52 -1.56
N GLU A 504 -9.72 -1.49 -1.37
CA GLU A 504 -8.98 -0.35 -0.87
C GLU A 504 -8.27 0.32 -2.04
N ILE A 505 -8.65 1.56 -2.34
CA ILE A 505 -7.99 2.37 -3.37
C ILE A 505 -7.23 3.48 -2.66
N THR A 506 -5.92 3.48 -2.88
CA THR A 506 -5.03 4.53 -2.37
C THR A 506 -4.90 5.61 -3.41
N ILE A 507 -5.27 6.83 -3.03
CA ILE A 507 -5.11 8.03 -3.85
C ILE A 507 -4.08 8.91 -3.18
N SER A 508 -2.98 9.19 -3.86
CA SER A 508 -1.88 9.98 -3.36
C SER A 508 -1.87 11.33 -4.04
N ASN A 509 -1.68 12.41 -3.28
CA ASN A 509 -1.27 13.68 -3.85
C ASN A 509 0.25 13.80 -3.66
N ASN A 510 1.02 13.45 -4.69
CA ASN A 510 2.48 13.57 -4.67
C ASN A 510 2.96 14.99 -5.00
N GLY A 511 2.02 15.87 -5.38
CA GLY A 511 2.28 17.25 -5.73
C GLY A 511 2.61 18.09 -4.50
N ASP A 512 3.21 19.24 -4.77
CA ASP A 512 3.59 20.22 -3.75
C ASP A 512 2.44 21.20 -3.40
N PHE A 513 1.22 20.91 -3.86
CA PHE A 513 0.02 21.71 -3.62
C PHE A 513 -1.20 20.82 -3.35
N GLY A 514 -2.05 21.22 -2.39
CA GLY A 514 -3.30 20.51 -2.08
C GLY A 514 -4.29 20.50 -3.25
N ALA A 515 -4.97 19.37 -3.45
CA ALA A 515 -5.94 19.18 -4.52
C ALA A 515 -7.38 19.20 -3.98
N GLU A 516 -8.22 20.10 -4.49
CA GLU A 516 -9.63 20.21 -4.09
C GLU A 516 -10.58 19.64 -5.15
N LYS A 517 -11.72 19.09 -4.69
CA LYS A 517 -12.82 18.59 -5.54
C LYS A 517 -12.37 17.58 -6.59
N ILE A 518 -11.80 16.48 -6.12
CA ILE A 518 -11.35 15.37 -6.98
C ILE A 518 -12.55 14.43 -7.22
N LEU A 519 -13.01 14.33 -8.47
CA LEU A 519 -13.96 13.29 -8.86
C LEU A 519 -13.22 11.97 -8.92
N THR A 520 -13.59 11.04 -8.05
CA THR A 520 -13.10 9.68 -8.13
C THR A 520 -14.22 8.77 -8.63
N THR A 521 -13.94 8.02 -9.68
CA THR A 521 -14.86 7.02 -10.25
C THR A 521 -14.16 5.67 -10.31
N VAL A 522 -14.85 4.63 -9.89
CA VAL A 522 -14.37 3.25 -9.95
C VAL A 522 -15.39 2.41 -10.68
N ILE A 523 -14.95 1.77 -11.75
CA ILE A 523 -15.81 1.00 -12.65
C ILE A 523 -15.35 -0.45 -12.63
N SER A 524 -16.29 -1.36 -12.42
CA SER A 524 -16.10 -2.80 -12.51
C SER A 524 -16.63 -3.30 -13.86
N THR A 525 -15.76 -3.86 -14.69
CA THR A 525 -16.13 -4.38 -16.02
C THR A 525 -15.87 -5.88 -16.09
N PRO A 526 -16.84 -6.73 -16.44
CA PRO A 526 -16.61 -8.17 -16.61
C PRO A 526 -15.65 -8.43 -17.79
N LEU A 527 -14.60 -9.23 -17.56
CA LEU A 527 -13.68 -9.71 -18.61
C LEU A 527 -14.05 -11.13 -19.07
N PHE A 528 -14.30 -12.01 -18.11
CA PHE A 528 -14.75 -13.40 -18.33
C PHE A 528 -15.78 -13.71 -17.25
N ALA A 529 -17.07 -13.59 -17.56
CA ALA A 529 -18.17 -13.83 -16.63
C ALA A 529 -19.26 -14.71 -17.26
N ASP A 530 -20.05 -15.39 -16.42
CA ASP A 530 -21.23 -16.12 -16.87
C ASP A 530 -22.23 -15.19 -17.60
N LYS A 531 -23.05 -15.77 -18.50
CA LYS A 531 -23.94 -15.08 -19.48
C LYS A 531 -24.88 -13.98 -18.94
N ASN A 532 -24.98 -13.79 -17.61
CA ASN A 532 -25.87 -12.84 -16.95
C ASN A 532 -25.23 -11.50 -16.55
N SER A 533 -23.92 -11.30 -16.73
CA SER A 533 -23.23 -10.04 -16.38
C SER A 533 -22.51 -9.45 -17.59
N SER A 534 -23.21 -8.63 -18.38
CA SER A 534 -22.67 -8.05 -19.63
C SER A 534 -22.39 -6.53 -19.57
N ALA A 535 -22.78 -5.82 -18.51
CA ALA A 535 -22.60 -4.37 -18.42
C ALA A 535 -21.53 -3.96 -17.38
N PRO A 536 -20.71 -2.93 -17.68
CA PRO A 536 -19.87 -2.27 -16.66
C PRO A 536 -20.75 -1.66 -15.56
N ASP A 537 -20.32 -1.83 -14.31
CA ASP A 537 -21.00 -1.29 -13.13
C ASP A 537 -20.12 -0.26 -12.41
N THR A 538 -20.69 0.86 -11.98
CA THR A 538 -19.96 1.90 -11.25
C THR A 538 -20.07 1.61 -9.76
N ILE A 539 -19.01 1.03 -9.20
CA ILE A 539 -18.99 0.60 -7.78
C ILE A 539 -18.75 1.76 -6.81
N TYR A 540 -18.16 2.86 -7.29
CA TYR A 540 -17.95 4.06 -6.48
C TYR A 540 -17.87 5.30 -7.38
N GLN A 541 -18.57 6.36 -6.99
CA GLN A 541 -18.43 7.67 -7.58
C GLN A 541 -18.71 8.75 -6.52
N ASP A 542 -17.70 9.55 -6.20
CA ASP A 542 -17.83 10.63 -5.22
C ASP A 542 -16.82 11.76 -5.51
N ILE A 543 -17.05 12.91 -4.88
CA ILE A 543 -16.16 14.07 -4.94
C ILE A 543 -15.41 14.18 -3.61
N ILE A 544 -14.11 13.88 -3.63
CA ILE A 544 -13.24 14.07 -2.48
C ILE A 544 -13.03 15.58 -2.28
N PRO A 545 -13.36 16.15 -1.10
CA PRO A 545 -13.30 17.59 -0.88
C PRO A 545 -11.89 18.17 -1.04
N ASN A 546 -10.90 17.54 -0.40
CA ASN A 546 -9.50 17.96 -0.40
C ASN A 546 -8.58 16.76 -0.11
N ILE A 547 -7.46 16.67 -0.82
CA ILE A 547 -6.29 15.85 -0.47
C ILE A 547 -5.09 16.80 -0.32
N PRO A 548 -4.57 17.01 0.91
CA PRO A 548 -3.40 17.87 1.15
C PRO A 548 -2.18 17.45 0.33
N GLU A 549 -1.24 18.37 0.15
CA GLU A 549 0.06 18.10 -0.48
C GLU A 549 0.80 16.95 0.22
N ARG A 550 1.50 16.12 -0.57
CA ARG A 550 2.30 14.97 -0.10
C ARG A 550 1.57 14.05 0.88
N SER A 551 0.28 13.85 0.66
CA SER A 551 -0.58 13.05 1.54
C SER A 551 -1.34 11.99 0.75
N THR A 552 -1.84 10.98 1.46
CA THR A 552 -2.60 9.87 0.87
C THR A 552 -3.99 9.76 1.48
N LYS A 553 -4.95 9.38 0.64
CA LYS A 553 -6.33 9.11 1.02
C LYS A 553 -6.68 7.68 0.61
N ILE A 554 -7.13 6.89 1.58
CA ILE A 554 -7.59 5.52 1.33
C ILE A 554 -9.12 5.53 1.25
N LEU A 555 -9.65 5.03 0.14
CA LEU A 555 -11.07 4.80 -0.06
C LEU A 555 -11.38 3.31 0.12
N ARG A 556 -12.41 3.02 0.91
CA ARG A 556 -12.91 1.65 1.13
C ARG A 556 -14.31 1.53 0.56
N MET A 557 -14.50 0.57 -0.35
CA MET A 557 -15.79 0.32 -0.99
C MET A 557 -16.08 -1.16 -1.10
N THR A 558 -17.34 -1.55 -0.88
CA THR A 558 -17.77 -2.94 -0.96
C THR A 558 -18.02 -3.31 -2.42
N TRP A 559 -17.42 -4.39 -2.89
CA TRP A 559 -17.68 -4.91 -4.23
C TRP A 559 -18.87 -5.86 -4.20
N LEU A 560 -19.96 -5.45 -4.88
CA LEU A 560 -21.13 -6.27 -5.11
C LEU A 560 -21.10 -6.76 -6.56
N SER A 561 -21.27 -8.07 -6.77
CA SER A 561 -21.40 -8.64 -8.11
C SER A 561 -22.19 -9.94 -8.07
N THR A 562 -23.18 -10.04 -8.95
CA THR A 562 -24.06 -11.21 -9.12
C THR A 562 -23.44 -12.28 -10.04
N GLY A 563 -22.56 -11.89 -10.97
CA GLY A 563 -21.92 -12.80 -11.93
C GLY A 563 -20.57 -13.34 -11.45
N GLN A 564 -20.37 -14.65 -11.52
CA GLN A 564 -19.07 -15.29 -11.25
C GLN A 564 -18.11 -15.04 -12.42
N GLY A 565 -16.85 -14.68 -12.14
CA GLY A 565 -15.90 -14.37 -13.20
C GLY A 565 -14.66 -13.56 -12.80
N GLN A 566 -13.91 -13.17 -13.82
CA GLN A 566 -12.85 -12.17 -13.73
C GLN A 566 -13.39 -10.79 -14.13
N TYR A 567 -13.08 -9.78 -13.33
CA TYR A 567 -13.49 -8.39 -13.54
C TYR A 567 -12.28 -7.47 -13.58
N LYS A 568 -12.30 -6.51 -14.50
CA LYS A 568 -11.38 -5.39 -14.53
C LYS A 568 -11.93 -4.25 -13.67
N ILE A 569 -11.15 -3.81 -12.70
CA ILE A 569 -11.45 -2.65 -11.88
C ILE A 569 -10.63 -1.48 -12.40
N ASP A 570 -11.31 -0.44 -12.83
CA ASP A 570 -10.74 0.78 -13.40
C ASP A 570 -11.05 1.95 -12.49
N ALA A 571 -10.02 2.44 -11.80
CA ALA A 571 -10.13 3.57 -10.89
C ALA A 571 -9.54 4.80 -11.55
N HIS A 572 -10.29 5.89 -11.56
CA HIS A 572 -9.91 7.15 -12.18
C HIS A 572 -10.21 8.32 -11.23
N ALA A 573 -9.23 9.20 -11.02
CA ALA A 573 -9.38 10.42 -10.24
C ALA A 573 -9.10 11.66 -11.10
N ARG A 574 -10.00 12.65 -11.08
CA ARG A 574 -9.82 13.89 -11.85
C ARG A 574 -10.27 15.11 -11.06
N ILE A 575 -9.44 16.15 -11.04
CA ILE A 575 -9.78 17.46 -10.45
C ILE A 575 -10.85 18.16 -11.33
N ILE A 576 -12.03 18.44 -10.77
CA ILE A 576 -13.19 18.95 -11.55
C ILE A 576 -13.16 20.47 -11.74
N LYS A 577 -12.79 21.21 -10.68
CA LYS A 577 -12.84 22.68 -10.68
C LYS A 577 -11.96 23.25 -9.57
N SER A 578 -10.75 23.65 -9.91
CA SER A 578 -9.94 24.50 -9.02
C SER A 578 -10.53 25.91 -9.02
N LYS A 579 -10.83 26.48 -7.84
CA LYS A 579 -11.30 27.88 -7.73
C LYS A 579 -10.21 28.88 -8.13
N THR A 580 -8.96 28.43 -8.18
CA THR A 580 -7.79 29.23 -8.50
C THR A 580 -7.13 28.67 -9.75
N SER A 581 -6.76 29.52 -10.69
CA SER A 581 -6.08 29.17 -11.96
C SER A 581 -4.67 28.58 -11.80
N PHE A 582 -4.29 28.17 -10.58
CA PHE A 582 -2.97 27.67 -10.24
C PHE A 582 -2.85 26.16 -10.46
N GLY A 583 -1.74 25.76 -11.10
CA GLY A 583 -1.30 24.37 -11.25
C GLY A 583 -2.36 23.42 -11.79
N LYS A 584 -2.55 23.36 -13.12
CA LYS A 584 -3.16 22.16 -13.69
C LYS A 584 -2.18 21.01 -13.46
N GLU A 585 -2.69 19.95 -12.86
CA GLU A 585 -2.04 18.64 -12.87
C GLU A 585 -1.59 18.28 -14.30
N ILE A 586 -0.33 17.90 -14.44
CA ILE A 586 0.30 17.63 -15.75
C ILE A 586 0.34 16.14 -16.02
N ASN A 587 0.72 15.35 -15.01
CA ASN A 587 0.70 13.91 -15.11
C ASN A 587 -0.74 13.47 -14.99
N LEU A 588 -1.42 13.27 -16.12
CA LEU A 588 -2.79 12.74 -16.13
C LEU A 588 -2.80 11.22 -16.30
N ALA A 589 -1.63 10.61 -16.50
CA ALA A 589 -1.50 9.19 -16.78
C ALA A 589 -1.56 8.35 -15.49
N ASN A 590 -1.01 8.87 -14.38
CA ASN A 590 -1.06 8.25 -13.05
C ASN A 590 -2.41 8.45 -12.33
N ASN A 591 -3.29 9.32 -12.85
CA ASN A 591 -4.67 9.49 -12.40
C ASN A 591 -5.58 8.27 -12.62
N ARG A 592 -5.11 7.26 -13.37
CA ARG A 592 -5.87 6.07 -13.69
C ARG A 592 -5.04 4.82 -13.42
N ASN A 593 -5.60 3.89 -12.67
CA ASN A 593 -5.00 2.57 -12.44
C ASN A 593 -6.05 1.49 -12.72
N GLN A 594 -5.60 0.36 -13.27
CA GLN A 594 -6.44 -0.76 -13.64
C GLN A 594 -5.82 -2.07 -13.18
N ALA A 595 -6.63 -2.91 -12.54
CA ALA A 595 -6.23 -4.25 -12.14
C ALA A 595 -7.39 -5.24 -12.32
N ALA A 596 -7.06 -6.51 -12.58
CA ALA A 596 -8.04 -7.57 -12.73
C ALA A 596 -8.14 -8.40 -11.45
N PHE A 597 -9.36 -8.67 -11.01
CA PHE A 597 -9.65 -9.45 -9.81
C PHE A 597 -10.70 -10.52 -10.11
N TYR A 598 -10.65 -11.60 -9.34
CA TYR A 598 -11.57 -12.74 -9.47
C TYR A 598 -12.61 -12.72 -8.37
N THR A 599 -13.85 -13.06 -8.70
CA THR A 599 -14.92 -13.27 -7.72
C THR A 599 -14.56 -14.38 -6.73
N ILE A 600 -15.27 -14.40 -5.61
CA ILE A 600 -15.13 -15.43 -4.58
C ILE A 600 -16.18 -16.54 -4.78
N PRO A 601 -15.91 -17.77 -4.31
CA PRO A 601 -16.91 -18.83 -4.30
C PRO A 601 -18.19 -18.43 -3.55
N LYS A 602 -19.34 -18.89 -4.05
CA LYS A 602 -20.69 -18.62 -3.52
C LYS A 602 -21.47 -19.91 -3.34
N GLY A 603 -22.49 -19.86 -2.49
CA GLY A 603 -23.37 -20.98 -2.21
C GLY A 603 -23.47 -21.27 -0.72
N SER A 604 -24.05 -22.43 -0.39
CA SER A 604 -24.28 -22.86 0.98
C SER A 604 -24.11 -24.37 1.11
N VAL A 605 -23.81 -24.79 2.34
CA VAL A 605 -23.82 -26.21 2.72
C VAL A 605 -24.75 -26.39 3.91
N THR A 606 -25.63 -27.36 3.81
CA THR A 606 -26.69 -27.64 4.79
C THR A 606 -26.85 -29.13 4.99
N THR A 607 -27.12 -29.50 6.24
CA THR A 607 -27.68 -30.79 6.60
C THR A 607 -28.86 -30.54 7.55
N HIS A 608 -29.60 -31.58 7.92
CA HIS A 608 -30.76 -31.43 8.83
C HIS A 608 -30.28 -31.06 10.24
N ASP A 609 -31.09 -30.31 11.00
CA ASP A 609 -30.73 -29.90 12.37
C ASP A 609 -30.55 -31.08 13.33
N THR A 610 -31.18 -32.23 13.04
CA THR A 610 -31.01 -33.49 13.78
C THR A 610 -30.94 -34.64 12.79
N LEU A 611 -29.89 -35.45 12.91
CA LEU A 611 -29.60 -36.57 12.00
C LEU A 611 -29.34 -37.81 12.82
N ILE A 612 -29.84 -38.95 12.34
CA ILE A 612 -29.51 -40.25 12.93
C ILE A 612 -28.12 -40.63 12.43
N ALA A 613 -27.09 -40.35 13.24
CA ALA A 613 -25.71 -40.67 12.94
C ALA A 613 -25.31 -42.06 13.48
N TYR A 614 -26.12 -42.62 14.38
CA TYR A 614 -25.86 -43.90 15.03
C TYR A 614 -27.10 -44.76 15.12
N ILE A 615 -26.90 -46.08 15.01
CA ILE A 615 -27.89 -47.06 15.42
C ILE A 615 -27.31 -47.94 16.53
N THR A 616 -28.03 -48.05 17.64
CA THR A 616 -27.70 -48.93 18.77
C THR A 616 -28.67 -50.10 18.80
N PRO A 617 -28.22 -51.31 18.44
CA PRO A 617 -29.07 -52.49 18.47
C PRO A 617 -29.33 -53.00 19.87
N LYS A 618 -30.60 -53.24 20.19
CA LYS A 618 -31.01 -53.85 21.46
C LYS A 618 -31.89 -55.08 21.21
N THR A 619 -31.65 -56.12 22.01
CA THR A 619 -32.41 -57.37 21.99
C THR A 619 -33.01 -57.62 23.36
N ASP A 620 -34.34 -57.72 23.41
CA ASP A 620 -35.09 -57.83 24.65
C ASP A 620 -35.34 -59.30 24.99
N HIS A 621 -34.73 -59.76 26.06
CA HIS A 621 -34.99 -61.06 26.68
C HIS A 621 -36.23 -60.95 27.55
N ASN A 622 -37.40 -61.18 26.95
CA ASN A 622 -38.68 -61.10 27.64
C ASN A 622 -39.11 -62.47 28.19
N LEU A 623 -39.90 -62.46 29.27
CA LEU A 623 -40.60 -63.64 29.79
C LEU A 623 -41.94 -63.79 29.06
N PRO A 624 -42.17 -64.91 28.36
CA PRO A 624 -43.44 -65.16 27.68
C PRO A 624 -44.62 -65.18 28.65
N PHE A 625 -45.71 -64.49 28.29
CA PHE A 625 -46.96 -64.60 29.04
C PHE A 625 -47.75 -65.82 28.57
N VAL A 626 -48.13 -66.70 29.51
CA VAL A 626 -48.93 -67.88 29.21
C VAL A 626 -50.41 -67.56 29.39
N SER A 627 -51.16 -67.45 28.30
CA SER A 627 -52.60 -67.14 28.30
C SER A 627 -53.52 -68.33 28.69
N ARG A 628 -52.98 -69.31 29.43
CA ARG A 628 -53.70 -70.53 29.84
C ARG A 628 -53.60 -70.74 31.35
N VAL A 629 -54.73 -71.12 31.94
CA VAL A 629 -54.82 -71.53 33.36
C VAL A 629 -55.00 -73.04 33.43
N PHE A 630 -54.00 -73.76 33.91
CA PHE A 630 -54.02 -75.23 34.01
C PHE A 630 -54.63 -75.71 35.32
N PHE A 631 -55.25 -76.90 35.30
CA PHE A 631 -55.97 -77.47 36.44
C PHE A 631 -55.51 -78.88 36.81
N ASP A 632 -55.61 -79.17 38.11
CA ASP A 632 -55.42 -80.50 38.68
C ASP A 632 -56.57 -81.45 38.28
N GLU A 633 -56.30 -82.76 38.36
CA GLU A 633 -57.24 -83.80 37.96
C GLU A 633 -58.55 -83.71 38.74
N GLN A 634 -59.69 -83.71 38.03
CA GLN A 634 -61.03 -83.61 38.61
C GLN A 634 -61.27 -82.34 39.47
N SER A 635 -60.37 -81.35 39.43
CA SER A 635 -60.48 -80.11 40.21
C SER A 635 -61.00 -78.95 39.36
N CYS A 636 -61.88 -78.13 39.95
CA CYS A 636 -62.26 -76.81 39.42
C CYS A 636 -61.61 -75.63 40.17
N SER A 637 -60.76 -75.90 41.16
CA SER A 637 -60.08 -74.86 41.93
C SER A 637 -58.91 -74.28 41.15
N VAL A 638 -58.85 -72.95 41.02
CA VAL A 638 -57.69 -72.25 40.47
C VAL A 638 -56.59 -72.23 41.53
N ARG A 639 -55.36 -72.61 41.16
CA ARG A 639 -54.22 -72.61 42.09
C ARG A 639 -53.93 -71.18 42.57
N THR A 640 -53.62 -71.02 43.85
CA THR A 640 -53.32 -69.70 44.47
C THR A 640 -52.20 -68.97 43.75
N SER A 641 -51.24 -69.68 43.16
CA SER A 641 -50.14 -69.13 42.37
C SER A 641 -50.57 -68.32 41.14
N TYR A 642 -51.82 -68.45 40.68
CA TYR A 642 -52.35 -67.66 39.56
C TYR A 642 -52.84 -66.25 39.94
N PHE A 643 -53.25 -66.04 41.21
CA PHE A 643 -53.87 -64.79 41.67
C PHE A 643 -53.28 -64.21 42.97
N LYS A 644 -52.59 -65.03 43.79
CA LYS A 644 -51.79 -64.60 44.95
C LYS A 644 -50.30 -64.64 44.61
N LYS A 645 -49.56 -63.65 45.12
CA LYS A 645 -48.18 -63.30 44.72
C LYS A 645 -47.07 -64.12 45.39
N SER A 646 -47.37 -65.07 46.27
CA SER A 646 -46.37 -65.74 47.12
C SER A 646 -45.46 -66.74 46.39
N GLU A 647 -45.83 -67.25 45.20
CA GLU A 647 -45.21 -68.45 44.60
C GLU A 647 -44.63 -68.29 43.18
N ARG A 648 -44.99 -67.24 42.43
CA ARG A 648 -44.49 -66.96 41.05
C ARG A 648 -43.95 -65.55 40.89
N ILE A 649 -42.96 -65.35 40.00
CA ILE A 649 -42.37 -64.02 39.65
C ILE A 649 -43.47 -62.98 39.36
N PHE A 650 -44.54 -63.43 38.69
CA PHE A 650 -45.78 -62.67 38.53
C PHE A 650 -46.97 -63.63 38.63
N ALA A 651 -48.09 -63.16 39.17
CA ALA A 651 -49.36 -63.88 39.19
C ALA A 651 -50.12 -63.59 37.89
N PRO A 652 -50.29 -64.56 36.96
CA PRO A 652 -50.79 -64.29 35.61
C PRO A 652 -52.18 -63.65 35.57
N LEU A 653 -53.13 -64.10 36.40
CA LEU A 653 -54.49 -63.54 36.40
C LEU A 653 -54.53 -62.13 36.98
N LYS A 654 -53.67 -61.85 37.97
CA LYS A 654 -53.55 -60.51 38.53
C LYS A 654 -52.91 -59.52 37.55
N LEU A 655 -51.85 -59.94 36.86
CA LEU A 655 -51.23 -59.11 35.82
C LEU A 655 -52.18 -58.88 34.65
N LEU A 656 -52.97 -59.90 34.28
CA LEU A 656 -54.00 -59.77 33.25
C LEU A 656 -55.07 -58.76 33.65
N ALA A 657 -55.57 -58.81 34.90
CA ALA A 657 -56.53 -57.84 35.42
C ALA A 657 -55.99 -56.39 35.35
N GLU A 658 -54.75 -56.17 35.78
CA GLU A 658 -54.08 -54.87 35.73
C GLU A 658 -53.89 -54.36 34.28
N ARG A 659 -53.73 -55.26 33.30
CA ARG A 659 -53.64 -54.90 31.88
C ARG A 659 -55.01 -54.59 31.28
N LEU A 660 -56.06 -55.32 31.67
CA LEU A 660 -57.44 -55.09 31.23
C LEU A 660 -58.01 -53.78 31.75
N GLU A 661 -57.68 -53.40 32.99
CA GLU A 661 -58.05 -52.10 33.56
C GLU A 661 -57.54 -50.92 32.70
N ARG A 662 -56.37 -51.09 32.07
CA ARG A 662 -55.77 -50.08 31.17
C ARG A 662 -56.31 -50.12 29.74
N ARG A 663 -57.09 -51.15 29.40
CA ARG A 663 -57.62 -51.42 28.06
C ARG A 663 -59.12 -51.72 28.13
N PRO A 664 -59.95 -50.70 28.45
CA PRO A 664 -61.41 -50.87 28.55
C PRO A 664 -62.06 -51.24 27.21
N ASP A 665 -61.35 -51.00 26.10
CA ASP A 665 -61.69 -51.36 24.72
C ASP A 665 -61.61 -52.86 24.42
N LEU A 666 -61.10 -53.67 25.36
CA LEU A 666 -60.96 -55.11 25.18
C LEU A 666 -61.91 -55.91 26.07
N ILE A 667 -62.45 -56.98 25.50
CA ILE A 667 -63.12 -58.07 26.23
C ILE A 667 -62.27 -59.33 26.21
N ILE A 668 -62.40 -60.18 27.24
CA ILE A 668 -61.81 -61.52 27.25
C ILE A 668 -62.87 -62.61 27.04
N LYS A 669 -62.50 -63.62 26.25
CA LYS A 669 -63.24 -64.85 26.06
C LYS A 669 -62.53 -65.97 26.82
N LEU A 670 -63.32 -66.81 27.49
CA LEU A 670 -62.82 -67.91 28.32
C LEU A 670 -63.29 -69.23 27.74
N GLU A 671 -62.34 -70.07 27.34
CA GLU A 671 -62.64 -71.40 26.80
C GLU A 671 -62.08 -72.49 27.72
N GLY A 672 -62.96 -73.23 28.40
CA GLY A 672 -62.60 -74.33 29.29
C GLY A 672 -62.45 -75.65 28.55
N ILE A 673 -61.30 -76.30 28.72
CA ILE A 673 -61.00 -77.60 28.10
C ILE A 673 -60.96 -78.68 29.19
N ALA A 674 -61.79 -79.72 29.02
CA ALA A 674 -61.78 -80.94 29.84
C ALA A 674 -61.13 -82.12 29.12
N ASP A 675 -60.45 -83.00 29.85
CA ASP A 675 -59.85 -84.21 29.27
C ASP A 675 -60.84 -85.39 29.27
N SER A 676 -61.51 -85.62 28.13
CA SER A 676 -62.45 -86.73 27.96
C SER A 676 -61.78 -88.10 28.15
N ALA A 677 -60.49 -88.23 27.82
CA ALA A 677 -59.76 -89.48 27.99
C ALA A 677 -59.52 -89.81 29.48
N ALA A 678 -59.50 -88.80 30.35
CA ALA A 678 -59.39 -88.95 31.81
C ALA A 678 -60.76 -89.11 32.51
N GLY A 679 -61.87 -89.13 31.76
CA GLY A 679 -63.22 -89.26 32.31
C GLY A 679 -63.81 -87.95 32.84
N GLU A 680 -63.25 -86.79 32.48
CA GLU A 680 -63.81 -85.49 32.89
C GLU A 680 -65.07 -85.14 32.09
N THR A 681 -65.99 -84.38 32.71
CA THR A 681 -67.25 -83.95 32.09
C THR A 681 -67.18 -82.50 31.57
N LEU A 682 -68.04 -82.15 30.61
CA LEU A 682 -68.19 -80.76 30.17
C LEU A 682 -68.67 -79.84 31.30
N GLU A 683 -69.40 -80.38 32.28
CA GLU A 683 -69.81 -79.62 33.46
C GLU A 683 -68.60 -79.18 34.29
N LEU A 684 -67.57 -80.02 34.40
CA LEU A 684 -66.32 -79.67 35.07
C LEU A 684 -65.57 -78.56 34.34
N ALA A 685 -65.52 -78.59 33.00
CA ALA A 685 -64.94 -77.50 32.20
C ALA A 685 -65.70 -76.17 32.41
N ARG A 686 -67.04 -76.22 32.46
CA ARG A 686 -67.87 -75.04 32.78
C ARG A 686 -67.54 -74.49 34.18
N LYS A 687 -67.41 -75.34 35.20
CA LYS A 687 -67.03 -74.93 36.56
C LYS A 687 -65.65 -74.27 36.61
N ARG A 688 -64.68 -74.76 35.83
CA ARG A 688 -63.34 -74.13 35.71
C ARG A 688 -63.40 -72.73 35.10
N VAL A 689 -64.19 -72.55 34.04
CA VAL A 689 -64.41 -71.22 33.43
C VAL A 689 -65.03 -70.25 34.43
N GLN A 690 -66.04 -70.70 35.18
CA GLN A 690 -66.67 -69.90 36.24
C GLN A 690 -65.69 -69.54 37.36
N ALA A 691 -64.81 -70.47 37.76
CA ALA A 691 -63.79 -70.21 38.77
C ALA A 691 -62.78 -69.13 38.32
N VAL A 692 -62.29 -69.22 37.07
CA VAL A 692 -61.39 -68.19 36.51
C VAL A 692 -62.09 -66.84 36.41
N ARG A 693 -63.35 -66.81 35.95
CA ARG A 693 -64.15 -65.58 35.90
C ARG A 693 -64.30 -64.95 37.27
N THR A 694 -64.69 -65.74 38.28
CA THR A 694 -64.93 -65.26 39.64
C THR A 694 -63.69 -64.58 40.21
N ILE A 695 -62.52 -65.21 40.02
CA ILE A 695 -61.25 -64.64 40.46
C ILE A 695 -60.91 -63.34 39.72
N LEU A 696 -61.18 -63.25 38.41
CA LEU A 696 -60.93 -62.02 37.66
C LEU A 696 -61.84 -60.86 38.11
N LEU A 697 -63.11 -61.14 38.44
CA LEU A 697 -64.02 -60.16 39.04
C LEU A 697 -63.54 -59.72 40.43
N GLU A 698 -63.10 -60.66 41.28
CA GLU A 698 -62.51 -60.36 42.60
C GLU A 698 -61.22 -59.53 42.49
N LEU A 699 -60.46 -59.70 41.41
CA LEU A 699 -59.27 -58.92 41.11
C LEU A 699 -59.57 -57.54 40.53
N GLY A 700 -60.85 -57.18 40.34
CA GLY A 700 -61.29 -55.85 39.92
C GLY A 700 -61.59 -55.69 38.43
N VAL A 701 -61.64 -56.78 37.64
CA VAL A 701 -62.02 -56.68 36.22
C VAL A 701 -63.53 -56.42 36.10
N PRO A 702 -63.97 -55.37 35.39
CA PRO A 702 -65.39 -55.10 35.14
C PRO A 702 -66.12 -56.26 34.45
N ASP A 703 -67.37 -56.51 34.85
CA ASP A 703 -68.21 -57.57 34.28
C ASP A 703 -68.38 -57.46 32.76
N VAL A 704 -68.41 -56.21 32.26
CA VAL A 704 -68.53 -55.85 30.84
C VAL A 704 -67.36 -56.40 30.00
N GLN A 705 -66.17 -56.50 30.60
CA GLN A 705 -64.97 -57.03 29.93
C GLN A 705 -64.90 -58.56 29.95
N ILE A 706 -65.80 -59.24 30.69
CA ILE A 706 -65.88 -60.71 30.75
C ILE A 706 -67.33 -61.17 30.46
N PRO A 707 -67.82 -60.92 29.23
CA PRO A 707 -69.21 -61.17 28.87
C PRO A 707 -69.53 -62.67 28.94
N LEU A 708 -70.73 -63.00 29.41
CA LEU A 708 -71.22 -64.39 29.49
C LEU A 708 -71.24 -65.07 28.10
N THR A 709 -71.48 -64.31 27.04
CA THR A 709 -71.46 -64.78 25.64
C THR A 709 -70.08 -65.23 25.18
N GLY A 710 -69.01 -64.78 25.84
CA GLY A 710 -67.62 -65.13 25.55
C GLY A 710 -67.16 -66.45 26.19
N MET A 711 -68.03 -67.18 26.89
CA MET A 711 -67.67 -68.41 27.58
C MET A 711 -67.99 -69.64 26.75
N LYS A 712 -66.97 -70.49 26.57
CA LYS A 712 -67.10 -71.77 25.85
C LYS A 712 -66.48 -72.89 26.67
N TRP A 713 -66.94 -74.12 26.47
CA TRP A 713 -66.29 -75.29 27.03
C TRP A 713 -66.40 -76.47 26.08
N SER A 714 -65.29 -77.21 25.94
CA SER A 714 -65.17 -78.31 25.00
C SER A 714 -64.27 -79.40 25.57
N PHE A 715 -64.30 -80.57 24.94
CA PHE A 715 -63.33 -81.62 25.25
C PHE A 715 -62.02 -81.37 24.51
N SER A 716 -60.91 -81.74 25.15
CA SER A 716 -59.61 -81.74 24.48
C SER A 716 -59.66 -82.62 23.22
N ASN A 717 -58.93 -82.22 22.18
CA ASN A 717 -58.87 -82.97 20.91
C ASN A 717 -58.20 -84.36 21.04
N HIS A 718 -57.80 -84.77 22.23
CA HIS A 718 -57.05 -85.99 22.48
C HIS A 718 -57.96 -87.11 22.99
N ARG A 719 -58.22 -88.12 22.14
CA ARG A 719 -59.14 -89.23 22.45
C ARG A 719 -58.49 -90.45 23.13
N ARG A 720 -57.15 -90.49 23.23
CA ARG A 720 -56.41 -91.64 23.80
C ARG A 720 -56.02 -91.39 25.26
N LYS A 721 -56.31 -92.38 26.12
CA LYS A 721 -55.80 -92.46 27.50
C LYS A 721 -54.28 -92.47 27.50
N THR A 722 -53.67 -91.80 28.47
CA THR A 722 -52.21 -91.77 28.67
C THR A 722 -51.89 -91.92 30.15
N SER A 723 -50.81 -92.62 30.46
CA SER A 723 -50.24 -92.73 31.81
C SER A 723 -49.31 -91.55 32.16
N ASN A 724 -48.95 -90.70 31.18
CA ASN A 724 -48.05 -89.58 31.39
C ASN A 724 -48.77 -88.41 32.07
N GLN A 725 -48.39 -88.09 33.31
CA GLN A 725 -48.99 -87.04 34.12
C GLN A 725 -48.82 -85.64 33.49
N ASP A 726 -47.67 -85.35 32.88
CA ASP A 726 -47.40 -84.06 32.26
C ASP A 726 -48.38 -83.76 31.11
N VAL A 727 -48.75 -84.80 30.37
CA VAL A 727 -49.69 -84.73 29.25
C VAL A 727 -51.13 -84.56 29.76
N LYS A 728 -51.48 -85.21 30.88
CA LYS A 728 -52.81 -85.04 31.50
C LYS A 728 -53.02 -83.61 32.01
N GLU A 729 -52.00 -83.02 32.65
CA GLU A 729 -52.05 -81.64 33.15
C GLU A 729 -52.25 -80.64 32.01
N GLU A 730 -51.55 -80.81 30.89
CA GLU A 730 -51.63 -79.89 29.76
C GLU A 730 -52.90 -80.04 28.91
N ARG A 731 -53.70 -81.11 29.12
CA ARG A 731 -55.00 -81.30 28.47
C ARG A 731 -56.15 -80.60 29.20
N ARG A 732 -55.90 -80.04 30.39
CA ARG A 732 -56.90 -79.45 31.28
C ARG A 732 -56.56 -77.99 31.55
N PHE A 733 -57.19 -77.09 30.82
CA PHE A 733 -56.93 -75.65 30.99
C PHE A 733 -58.13 -74.79 30.63
N VAL A 734 -58.12 -73.56 31.11
CA VAL A 734 -58.94 -72.47 30.57
C VAL A 734 -58.04 -71.62 29.68
N LYS A 735 -58.36 -71.52 28.40
CA LYS A 735 -57.74 -70.61 27.45
C LYS A 735 -58.36 -69.24 27.60
N ILE A 736 -57.52 -68.22 27.63
CA ILE A 736 -57.94 -66.82 27.65
C ILE A 736 -57.52 -66.20 26.31
N SER A 737 -58.46 -65.56 25.63
CA SER A 737 -58.22 -64.76 24.44
C SER A 737 -58.86 -63.39 24.61
N ALA A 738 -58.26 -62.36 24.04
CA ALA A 738 -58.73 -60.98 24.15
C ALA A 738 -59.15 -60.47 22.79
N HIS A 739 -60.24 -59.73 22.74
CA HIS A 739 -60.85 -59.24 21.51
C HIS A 739 -61.25 -57.78 21.67
N ASP A 740 -61.14 -57.01 20.60
CA ASP A 740 -61.66 -55.63 20.55
C ASP A 740 -63.20 -55.66 20.66
N VAL A 741 -63.75 -54.76 21.48
CA VAL A 741 -65.20 -54.65 21.70
C VAL A 741 -65.95 -54.34 20.41
N ASN A 742 -65.35 -53.62 19.46
CA ASN A 742 -66.03 -53.07 18.28
C ASN A 742 -66.10 -54.05 17.12
N ASP A 743 -65.01 -54.77 16.83
CA ASP A 743 -64.90 -55.62 15.64
C ASP A 743 -64.68 -57.11 15.93
N ASP A 744 -64.58 -57.49 17.21
CA ASP A 744 -64.31 -58.84 17.66
C ASP A 744 -63.02 -59.46 17.06
N SER A 745 -62.04 -58.63 16.71
CA SER A 745 -60.71 -59.07 16.29
C SER A 745 -59.84 -59.44 17.49
N GLU A 746 -58.99 -60.46 17.36
CA GLU A 746 -58.12 -60.92 18.45
C GLU A 746 -56.96 -59.92 18.70
N ASP A 747 -56.85 -59.41 19.92
CA ASP A 747 -55.79 -58.48 20.35
C ASP A 747 -54.86 -59.17 21.36
N LEU A 748 -53.57 -59.20 21.06
CA LEU A 748 -52.53 -59.84 21.89
C LEU A 748 -51.84 -58.87 22.86
N SER A 749 -52.15 -57.58 22.82
CA SER A 749 -51.49 -56.53 23.60
C SER A 749 -51.55 -56.76 25.12
N ILE A 750 -52.60 -57.38 25.64
CA ILE A 750 -52.67 -57.73 27.07
C ILE A 750 -51.88 -59.00 27.41
N PHE A 751 -51.44 -59.76 26.42
CA PHE A 751 -50.59 -60.95 26.55
C PHE A 751 -49.13 -60.69 26.16
N LEU A 752 -48.72 -59.42 25.95
CA LEU A 752 -47.33 -59.06 25.67
C LEU A 752 -46.37 -59.65 26.70
N SER A 753 -45.20 -60.09 26.25
CA SER A 753 -44.19 -60.64 27.15
C SER A 753 -43.72 -59.60 28.18
N ILE A 754 -43.19 -60.07 29.31
CA ILE A 754 -42.74 -59.20 30.39
C ILE A 754 -41.24 -58.90 30.17
N PRO A 755 -40.82 -57.63 30.07
CA PRO A 755 -39.43 -57.30 29.85
C PRO A 755 -38.59 -57.65 31.08
N VAL A 756 -37.46 -58.34 30.87
CA VAL A 756 -36.54 -58.73 31.97
C VAL A 756 -35.14 -58.18 31.76
N LYS A 757 -34.60 -58.31 30.55
CA LYS A 757 -33.26 -57.81 30.25
C LYS A 757 -33.15 -57.41 28.79
N THR A 758 -32.65 -56.21 28.57
CA THR A 758 -32.23 -55.76 27.25
C THR A 758 -30.72 -55.94 27.09
N ILE A 759 -30.29 -56.66 26.05
CA ILE A 759 -28.88 -56.73 25.65
C ILE A 759 -28.64 -55.68 24.58
N GLN A 760 -27.74 -54.75 24.87
CA GLN A 760 -27.27 -53.74 23.93
C GLN A 760 -26.01 -54.24 23.23
N LYS A 761 -25.95 -54.12 21.89
CA LYS A 761 -24.71 -54.28 21.11
C LYS A 761 -24.06 -52.91 20.89
N GLU A 762 -22.80 -52.92 20.46
CA GLU A 762 -22.07 -51.71 20.07
C GLU A 762 -22.84 -50.94 19.00
N ALA A 763 -22.77 -49.61 19.10
CA ALA A 763 -23.44 -48.74 18.16
C ALA A 763 -22.70 -48.72 16.83
N VAL A 764 -23.46 -48.71 15.74
CA VAL A 764 -22.93 -48.68 14.38
C VAL A 764 -23.02 -47.24 13.85
N PRO A 765 -21.89 -46.63 13.44
CA PRO A 765 -21.89 -45.30 12.84
C PRO A 765 -22.49 -45.33 11.42
N LEU A 766 -23.27 -44.30 11.09
CA LEU A 766 -23.87 -44.08 9.78
C LEU A 766 -23.17 -42.90 9.06
N PRO A 767 -23.07 -42.91 7.72
CA PRO A 767 -22.56 -41.77 6.97
C PRO A 767 -23.52 -40.59 7.04
N VAL A 768 -23.00 -39.38 7.21
CA VAL A 768 -23.78 -38.14 7.25
C VAL A 768 -23.62 -37.38 5.94
N GLU A 769 -24.74 -37.11 5.26
CA GLU A 769 -24.76 -36.40 3.99
C GLU A 769 -25.00 -34.89 4.20
N PHE A 770 -24.25 -34.08 3.45
CA PHE A 770 -24.39 -32.63 3.40
C PHE A 770 -24.75 -32.21 1.97
N ALA A 771 -25.87 -31.50 1.83
CA ALA A 771 -26.25 -30.88 0.57
C ALA A 771 -25.40 -29.63 0.33
N SER A 772 -24.87 -29.48 -0.88
CA SER A 772 -23.99 -28.37 -1.25
C SER A 772 -24.42 -27.71 -2.56
N SER A 773 -24.40 -26.37 -2.58
CA SER A 773 -24.60 -25.53 -3.76
C SER A 773 -23.35 -24.70 -4.09
N LEU A 774 -22.19 -25.08 -3.54
CA LEU A 774 -20.95 -24.33 -3.67
C LEU A 774 -20.46 -24.28 -5.12
N ARG A 775 -20.31 -23.06 -5.65
CA ARG A 775 -19.77 -22.77 -6.98
C ARG A 775 -18.74 -21.66 -6.91
N GLY A 776 -17.61 -21.85 -7.61
CA GLY A 776 -16.59 -20.82 -7.79
C GLY A 776 -16.12 -20.74 -9.23
N PHE A 777 -15.58 -19.58 -9.62
CA PHE A 777 -14.98 -19.43 -10.95
C PHE A 777 -13.54 -19.99 -11.02
N ILE A 778 -12.80 -19.90 -9.91
CA ILE A 778 -11.43 -20.39 -9.80
C ILE A 778 -11.45 -21.83 -9.25
N PRO A 779 -10.67 -22.76 -9.82
CA PRO A 779 -10.56 -24.12 -9.32
C PRO A 779 -10.12 -24.18 -7.86
N ILE A 780 -10.69 -25.14 -7.12
CA ILE A 780 -10.34 -25.39 -5.72
C ILE A 780 -9.03 -26.19 -5.68
N LYS A 781 -8.09 -25.75 -4.84
CA LYS A 781 -6.80 -26.42 -4.64
C LYS A 781 -6.90 -27.53 -3.59
N PHE A 782 -7.60 -27.25 -2.48
CA PHE A 782 -8.01 -28.24 -1.49
C PHE A 782 -9.19 -27.68 -0.67
N GLY A 783 -10.00 -28.57 -0.11
CA GLY A 783 -11.13 -28.22 0.74
C GLY A 783 -11.32 -29.25 1.84
N HIS A 784 -11.73 -28.79 3.02
CA HIS A 784 -12.01 -29.63 4.17
C HIS A 784 -13.38 -29.29 4.75
N LEU A 785 -14.15 -30.33 5.07
CA LEU A 785 -15.31 -30.23 5.95
C LEU A 785 -14.82 -30.45 7.38
N PHE A 786 -14.94 -29.42 8.21
CA PHE A 786 -14.64 -29.50 9.64
C PHE A 786 -15.93 -29.73 10.42
N ILE A 787 -15.89 -30.69 11.34
CA ILE A 787 -16.97 -30.94 12.29
C ILE A 787 -16.34 -30.93 13.67
N ASN A 788 -16.84 -30.03 14.53
CA ASN A 788 -16.33 -29.82 15.88
C ASN A 788 -17.45 -29.97 16.90
N SER A 789 -17.17 -30.52 18.08
CA SER A 789 -18.03 -30.41 19.26
C SER A 789 -17.24 -29.74 20.38
N ALA A 790 -17.83 -29.63 21.58
CA ALA A 790 -17.14 -29.06 22.74
C ALA A 790 -15.82 -29.78 23.10
N THR A 791 -15.68 -31.06 22.75
CA THR A 791 -14.53 -31.90 23.16
C THR A 791 -13.89 -32.67 22.02
N LEU A 792 -14.44 -32.62 20.80
CA LEU A 792 -14.01 -33.45 19.67
C LEU A 792 -13.87 -32.59 18.42
N SER A 793 -12.93 -32.94 17.56
CA SER A 793 -12.75 -32.33 16.24
C SER A 793 -12.45 -33.42 15.23
N ASP A 794 -13.07 -33.32 14.06
CA ASP A 794 -12.84 -34.19 12.92
C ASP A 794 -12.83 -33.35 11.63
N SER A 795 -12.13 -33.84 10.62
CA SER A 795 -12.03 -33.17 9.33
C SER A 795 -12.00 -34.19 8.19
N VAL A 796 -12.77 -33.94 7.14
CA VAL A 796 -12.79 -34.78 5.93
C VAL A 796 -12.45 -33.95 4.72
N ASP A 797 -11.54 -34.49 3.91
CA ASP A 797 -11.16 -33.93 2.62
C ASP A 797 -12.35 -33.99 1.66
N ILE A 798 -12.59 -32.87 0.99
CA ILE A 798 -13.69 -32.74 0.03
C ILE A 798 -13.18 -33.24 -1.33
N GLU A 799 -13.87 -34.20 -1.92
CA GLU A 799 -13.68 -34.54 -3.33
C GLU A 799 -14.38 -33.48 -4.20
N TYR A 800 -13.64 -32.84 -5.10
CA TYR A 800 -14.13 -31.75 -5.96
C TYR A 800 -14.02 -32.10 -7.44
N THR A 801 -15.05 -31.74 -8.20
CA THR A 801 -15.13 -31.90 -9.67
C THR A 801 -14.96 -30.54 -10.34
N GLY A 802 -13.71 -30.07 -10.43
CA GLY A 802 -13.38 -28.79 -11.05
C GLY A 802 -13.76 -27.58 -10.19
N ASN A 803 -14.91 -26.95 -10.48
CA ASN A 803 -15.31 -25.64 -9.96
C ASN A 803 -16.52 -25.65 -9.00
N SER A 804 -17.13 -26.82 -8.79
CA SER A 804 -18.25 -27.02 -7.86
C SER A 804 -18.00 -28.18 -6.90
N ILE A 805 -18.75 -28.19 -5.80
CA ILE A 805 -18.80 -29.31 -4.85
C ILE A 805 -20.24 -29.78 -4.79
N ASP A 806 -20.52 -30.93 -5.38
CA ASP A 806 -21.90 -31.42 -5.57
C ASP A 806 -22.36 -32.37 -4.44
N THR A 807 -21.49 -33.23 -3.91
CA THR A 807 -21.83 -34.18 -2.83
C THR A 807 -20.76 -34.25 -1.74
N LEU A 808 -21.18 -34.09 -0.48
CA LEU A 808 -20.33 -34.14 0.71
C LEU A 808 -20.83 -35.23 1.66
N ILE A 809 -19.99 -36.20 1.96
CA ILE A 809 -20.32 -37.30 2.88
C ILE A 809 -19.27 -37.36 3.98
N TRP A 810 -19.69 -37.14 5.22
CA TRP A 810 -18.85 -37.37 6.38
C TRP A 810 -18.97 -38.82 6.84
N ARG A 811 -17.84 -39.52 6.87
CA ARG A 811 -17.70 -40.86 7.46
C ARG A 811 -16.84 -40.70 8.71
N HIS A 812 -17.38 -41.12 9.86
CA HIS A 812 -16.67 -41.08 11.14
C HIS A 812 -15.27 -41.71 11.02
N SER A 813 -14.25 -40.99 11.48
CA SER A 813 -12.89 -41.52 11.53
C SER A 813 -12.80 -42.78 12.42
N MET A 814 -11.96 -43.74 12.05
CA MET A 814 -11.87 -45.04 12.77
C MET A 814 -11.48 -44.90 14.25
N LEU A 815 -10.89 -43.77 14.65
CA LEU A 815 -10.39 -43.53 16.01
C LEU A 815 -11.47 -43.10 17.00
N ASN A 816 -12.50 -42.34 16.56
CA ASN A 816 -13.47 -41.69 17.46
C ASN A 816 -14.92 -42.13 17.19
N GLN A 817 -15.13 -43.36 16.70
CA GLN A 817 -16.40 -43.81 16.14
C GLN A 817 -17.61 -43.60 17.06
N ILE A 818 -17.50 -43.76 18.37
CA ILE A 818 -18.65 -43.67 19.31
C ILE A 818 -18.72 -42.33 20.05
N GLU A 819 -17.64 -41.53 20.04
CA GLU A 819 -17.54 -40.33 20.88
C GLU A 819 -18.42 -39.17 20.41
N TRP A 820 -18.74 -39.14 19.11
CA TRP A 820 -19.64 -38.17 18.48
C TRP A 820 -21.12 -38.43 18.75
N MET A 821 -21.46 -39.55 19.39
CA MET A 821 -22.83 -39.93 19.67
C MET A 821 -23.52 -38.97 20.63
N GLN A 822 -24.73 -38.53 20.28
CA GLN A 822 -25.56 -37.61 21.08
C GLN A 822 -24.85 -36.29 21.40
N LYS A 823 -24.06 -35.80 20.44
CA LYS A 823 -23.36 -34.51 20.53
C LYS A 823 -23.91 -33.55 19.49
N THR A 824 -23.87 -32.27 19.82
CA THR A 824 -24.06 -31.20 18.83
C THR A 824 -22.74 -31.01 18.09
N GLY A 825 -22.75 -31.31 16.79
CA GLY A 825 -21.69 -31.00 15.85
C GLY A 825 -21.86 -29.60 15.28
N ILE A 826 -20.82 -28.80 15.40
CA ILE A 826 -20.65 -27.51 14.72
C ILE A 826 -19.85 -27.80 13.45
N TYR A 827 -20.49 -27.67 12.29
CA TYR A 827 -19.83 -27.94 11.03
C TYR A 827 -19.62 -26.66 10.21
N HIS A 828 -18.49 -26.61 9.52
CA HIS A 828 -18.18 -25.58 8.55
C HIS A 828 -17.20 -26.12 7.50
N ILE A 829 -17.10 -25.44 6.37
CA ILE A 829 -16.17 -25.78 5.31
C ILE A 829 -15.06 -24.74 5.27
N GLY A 830 -13.83 -25.21 5.06
CA GLY A 830 -12.69 -24.38 4.65
C GLY A 830 -12.25 -24.76 3.25
N LEU A 831 -12.13 -23.80 2.35
CA LEU A 831 -11.65 -23.96 0.98
C LEU A 831 -10.44 -23.08 0.74
N VAL A 832 -9.48 -23.59 -0.04
CA VAL A 832 -8.39 -22.80 -0.60
C VAL A 832 -8.42 -22.95 -2.11
N ASP A 833 -8.46 -21.83 -2.82
CA ASP A 833 -8.41 -21.83 -4.28
C ASP A 833 -6.97 -21.88 -4.82
N THR A 834 -6.80 -22.03 -6.13
CA THR A 834 -5.47 -22.06 -6.76
C THR A 834 -4.70 -20.72 -6.69
N LEU A 835 -5.36 -19.63 -6.29
CA LEU A 835 -4.73 -18.34 -5.97
C LEU A 835 -4.30 -18.24 -4.49
N ASN A 836 -4.40 -19.35 -3.73
CA ASN A 836 -4.15 -19.44 -2.29
C ASN A 836 -5.04 -18.52 -1.42
N ARG A 837 -6.24 -18.17 -1.89
CA ARG A 837 -7.23 -17.43 -1.09
C ARG A 837 -8.02 -18.41 -0.22
N PHE A 838 -8.21 -18.08 1.05
CA PHE A 838 -8.95 -18.92 2.01
C PHE A 838 -10.40 -18.46 2.18
N PHE A 839 -11.33 -19.40 2.06
CA PHE A 839 -12.77 -19.16 2.21
C PHE A 839 -13.38 -20.13 3.21
N ARG A 840 -14.41 -19.68 3.93
CA ARG A 840 -15.15 -20.52 4.87
C ARG A 840 -16.64 -20.26 4.88
N THR A 841 -17.44 -21.29 5.14
CA THR A 841 -18.86 -21.12 5.44
C THR A 841 -19.06 -20.67 6.89
N ARG A 842 -20.25 -20.13 7.20
CA ARG A 842 -20.65 -19.91 8.59
C ARG A 842 -20.87 -21.25 9.28
N ALA A 843 -20.41 -21.35 10.52
CA ALA A 843 -20.61 -22.52 11.34
C ALA A 843 -22.10 -22.76 11.58
N LYS A 844 -22.57 -23.97 11.30
CA LYS A 844 -23.95 -24.41 11.51
C LYS A 844 -23.98 -25.57 12.49
N LEU A 845 -25.10 -25.73 13.17
CA LEU A 845 -25.31 -26.74 14.20
C LEU A 845 -26.06 -27.91 13.61
N THR A 846 -25.66 -29.12 13.98
CA THR A 846 -26.43 -30.34 13.78
C THR A 846 -26.31 -31.21 15.01
N TYR A 847 -27.39 -31.85 15.43
CA TYR A 847 -27.39 -32.83 16.50
C TYR A 847 -27.23 -34.24 15.93
N LEU A 848 -26.18 -34.95 16.35
CA LEU A 848 -25.87 -36.32 15.91
C LEU A 848 -26.55 -37.31 16.85
N ASP A 849 -27.78 -37.68 16.52
CA ASP A 849 -28.60 -38.52 17.38
C ASP A 849 -28.30 -40.02 17.20
N ASN A 850 -28.68 -40.80 18.21
CA ASN A 850 -28.56 -42.24 18.25
C ASN A 850 -29.93 -42.91 18.32
N LEU A 851 -30.24 -43.71 17.31
CA LEU A 851 -31.47 -44.48 17.25
C LEU A 851 -31.31 -45.83 17.96
N ASN A 852 -32.08 -46.06 19.02
CA ASN A 852 -32.18 -47.37 19.68
C ASN A 852 -33.24 -48.23 18.98
N THR A 853 -32.90 -49.49 18.67
CA THR A 853 -33.86 -50.47 18.12
C THR A 853 -34.06 -51.62 19.09
N HIS A 854 -35.31 -51.97 19.40
CA HIS A 854 -35.69 -52.94 20.43
C HIS A 854 -36.42 -54.13 19.79
N LEU A 855 -35.83 -55.33 19.83
CA LEU A 855 -36.46 -56.53 19.25
C LEU A 855 -36.62 -57.64 20.31
N PRO A 856 -37.84 -58.18 20.50
CA PRO A 856 -38.07 -59.27 21.45
C PRO A 856 -37.41 -60.55 20.94
N LEU A 857 -36.72 -61.27 21.83
CA LEU A 857 -36.08 -62.54 21.48
C LEU A 857 -37.10 -63.66 21.22
N THR A 858 -38.13 -63.78 22.08
CA THR A 858 -39.17 -64.81 21.96
C THR A 858 -40.42 -64.19 21.35
N VAL A 859 -40.91 -64.79 20.25
CA VAL A 859 -42.00 -64.22 19.44
C VAL A 859 -43.24 -65.13 19.36
N GLY A 860 -43.12 -66.39 19.79
CA GLY A 860 -44.26 -67.32 19.81
C GLY A 860 -44.11 -68.49 20.77
N LEU A 861 -45.24 -69.13 21.10
CA LEU A 861 -45.32 -70.32 21.95
C LEU A 861 -46.06 -71.46 21.25
N ALA A 862 -45.79 -72.70 21.68
CA ALA A 862 -46.42 -73.91 21.15
C ALA A 862 -46.91 -74.85 22.27
N GLU A 863 -47.97 -75.59 21.97
CA GLU A 863 -48.56 -76.57 22.90
C GLU A 863 -47.92 -77.95 22.74
N PHE A 864 -48.13 -78.83 23.72
CA PHE A 864 -47.73 -80.23 23.59
C PHE A 864 -48.47 -80.90 22.43
N ASN A 865 -47.71 -81.59 21.59
CA ASN A 865 -48.20 -82.30 20.40
C ASN A 865 -48.97 -81.44 19.36
N ASN A 866 -48.96 -80.11 19.50
CA ASN A 866 -49.47 -79.18 18.50
C ASN A 866 -48.31 -78.66 17.63
N LEU A 867 -48.45 -78.73 16.31
CA LEU A 867 -47.43 -78.25 15.37
C LEU A 867 -47.61 -76.77 15.00
N LYS A 868 -48.75 -76.15 15.36
CA LYS A 868 -49.04 -74.74 15.07
C LYS A 868 -48.71 -73.88 16.29
N PRO A 869 -47.58 -73.15 16.30
CA PRO A 869 -47.35 -72.14 17.33
C PRO A 869 -48.26 -70.93 17.11
N TYR A 870 -48.43 -70.13 18.16
CA TYR A 870 -49.16 -68.87 18.14
C TYR A 870 -48.24 -67.72 18.60
N PRO A 871 -48.41 -66.50 18.06
CA PRO A 871 -47.64 -65.34 18.47
C PRO A 871 -48.00 -64.90 19.89
N ILE A 872 -47.02 -64.31 20.58
CA ILE A 872 -47.19 -63.72 21.91
C ILE A 872 -46.84 -62.22 21.95
N GLU A 873 -46.44 -61.67 20.81
CA GLU A 873 -46.15 -60.25 20.60
C GLU A 873 -47.05 -59.72 19.47
N THR A 874 -47.27 -58.40 19.45
CA THR A 874 -48.02 -57.75 18.37
C THR A 874 -47.18 -57.69 17.09
N TRP A 875 -47.80 -57.93 15.93
CA TRP A 875 -47.09 -57.88 14.65
C TRP A 875 -46.63 -56.46 14.28
N GLU A 876 -47.40 -55.44 14.62
CA GLU A 876 -47.12 -54.04 14.29
C GLU A 876 -45.84 -53.52 14.96
N GLU A 877 -45.70 -53.74 16.27
CA GLU A 877 -44.51 -53.31 17.01
C GLU A 877 -43.26 -54.08 16.56
N LEU A 878 -43.39 -55.39 16.38
CA LEU A 878 -42.32 -56.23 15.85
C LEU A 878 -41.83 -55.74 14.48
N PHE A 879 -42.75 -55.46 13.55
CA PHE A 879 -42.39 -55.00 12.21
C PHE A 879 -41.77 -53.61 12.18
N THR A 880 -42.25 -52.70 13.03
CA THR A 880 -41.70 -51.34 13.15
C THR A 880 -40.23 -51.40 13.58
N GLN A 881 -39.94 -52.15 14.64
CA GLN A 881 -38.59 -52.31 15.15
C GLN A 881 -37.69 -53.07 14.17
N LEU A 882 -38.24 -54.07 13.48
CA LEU A 882 -37.53 -54.83 12.46
C LEU A 882 -37.18 -53.99 11.24
N LYS A 883 -38.09 -53.11 10.78
CA LYS A 883 -37.84 -52.18 9.68
C LYS A 883 -36.65 -51.29 9.98
N LEU A 884 -36.65 -50.64 11.15
CA LEU A 884 -35.56 -49.76 11.58
C LEU A 884 -34.24 -50.54 11.62
N ARG A 885 -34.26 -51.75 12.19
CA ARG A 885 -33.08 -52.60 12.28
C ARG A 885 -32.52 -52.97 10.90
N LEU A 886 -33.36 -53.42 9.97
CA LEU A 886 -32.93 -53.85 8.62
C LEU A 886 -32.55 -52.69 7.70
N LYS A 887 -33.19 -51.52 7.86
CA LYS A 887 -32.93 -50.33 7.04
C LYS A 887 -31.53 -49.79 7.25
N TYR A 888 -31.13 -49.66 8.52
CA TYR A 888 -29.85 -49.05 8.89
C TYR A 888 -28.72 -50.08 9.02
N ASP A 889 -29.01 -51.34 9.38
CA ASP A 889 -28.03 -52.43 9.37
C ASP A 889 -28.15 -53.27 8.11
N LYS A 890 -27.51 -52.79 7.04
CA LYS A 890 -27.58 -53.40 5.71
C LYS A 890 -26.94 -54.78 5.62
N ASN A 891 -26.43 -55.41 6.67
CA ASN A 891 -25.83 -56.76 6.58
C ASN A 891 -26.58 -57.82 7.41
N VAL A 892 -27.52 -57.41 8.25
CA VAL A 892 -28.24 -58.35 9.13
C VAL A 892 -29.35 -59.09 8.39
N HIS A 893 -29.57 -60.36 8.78
CA HIS A 893 -30.58 -61.29 8.30
C HIS A 893 -31.38 -61.90 9.45
N ILE A 894 -32.58 -62.42 9.15
CA ILE A 894 -33.58 -62.92 10.11
C ILE A 894 -33.77 -64.42 9.94
N ARG A 895 -33.79 -65.14 11.06
CA ARG A 895 -34.10 -66.58 11.12
C ARG A 895 -35.01 -66.88 12.31
N PHE A 896 -35.96 -67.80 12.16
CA PHE A 896 -36.75 -68.32 13.28
C PHE A 896 -36.18 -69.64 13.82
N VAL A 897 -36.13 -69.75 15.15
CA VAL A 897 -35.60 -70.92 15.85
C VAL A 897 -36.66 -71.50 16.78
N GLY A 898 -36.99 -72.78 16.61
CA GLY A 898 -37.96 -73.50 17.43
C GLY A 898 -37.30 -74.35 18.51
N HIS A 899 -37.95 -74.44 19.68
CA HIS A 899 -37.44 -75.12 20.87
C HIS A 899 -38.39 -76.22 21.44
N ALA A 900 -37.78 -77.04 22.30
CA ALA A 900 -38.19 -78.34 22.85
C ALA A 900 -39.68 -78.65 23.01
N CYS A 901 -40.11 -79.78 22.47
CA CYS A 901 -41.18 -80.63 22.99
C CYS A 901 -40.55 -81.75 23.85
N GLY A 902 -40.96 -82.00 25.09
CA GLY A 902 -40.39 -83.08 25.93
C GLY A 902 -40.69 -84.51 25.44
N ILE A 903 -40.42 -84.83 24.16
CA ILE A 903 -40.76 -86.09 23.49
C ILE A 903 -39.47 -86.81 23.10
N PRO A 904 -39.15 -87.97 23.70
CA PRO A 904 -38.08 -88.86 23.24
C PRO A 904 -38.49 -89.60 21.93
N PRO A 905 -37.56 -89.90 21.01
CA PRO A 905 -36.14 -89.55 21.00
C PRO A 905 -35.87 -88.11 20.48
N ASN A 906 -34.70 -87.56 20.80
CA ASN A 906 -34.30 -86.17 20.47
C ASN A 906 -34.40 -85.81 18.96
N THR A 907 -34.29 -86.80 18.07
CA THR A 907 -34.46 -86.63 16.62
C THR A 907 -35.87 -86.17 16.25
N VAL A 908 -36.90 -86.74 16.88
CA VAL A 908 -38.31 -86.34 16.71
C VAL A 908 -38.54 -84.95 17.28
N ASN A 909 -37.91 -84.65 18.42
CA ASN A 909 -38.01 -83.35 19.07
C ASN A 909 -37.42 -82.21 18.22
N ASN A 910 -36.24 -82.43 17.62
CA ASN A 910 -35.63 -81.47 16.70
C ASN A 910 -36.51 -81.26 15.46
N LYS A 911 -37.06 -82.35 14.89
CA LYS A 911 -37.98 -82.28 13.75
C LYS A 911 -39.23 -81.46 14.07
N TYR A 912 -39.88 -81.70 15.21
CA TYR A 912 -41.12 -80.99 15.59
C TYR A 912 -40.84 -79.53 15.94
N SER A 913 -39.71 -79.25 16.59
CA SER A 913 -39.26 -77.88 16.87
C SER A 913 -39.02 -77.11 15.57
N ASN A 914 -38.42 -77.75 14.56
CA ASN A 914 -38.22 -77.12 13.25
C ASN A 914 -39.55 -76.86 12.52
N ILE A 915 -40.43 -77.86 12.46
CA ILE A 915 -41.75 -77.73 11.80
C ILE A 915 -42.56 -76.58 12.43
N ARG A 916 -42.50 -76.41 13.76
CA ARG A 916 -43.16 -75.29 14.43
C ARG A 916 -42.56 -73.95 14.01
N ALA A 917 -41.23 -73.84 13.95
CA ALA A 917 -40.59 -72.62 13.47
C ALA A 917 -40.98 -72.31 12.01
N GLN A 918 -41.08 -73.33 11.14
CA GLN A 918 -41.57 -73.18 9.77
C GLN A 918 -43.01 -72.66 9.74
N ASN A 919 -43.92 -73.29 10.49
CA ASN A 919 -45.31 -72.85 10.57
C ASN A 919 -45.44 -71.42 11.12
N PHE A 920 -44.56 -71.01 12.06
CA PHE A 920 -44.50 -69.64 12.54
C PHE A 920 -43.98 -68.68 11.47
N GLN A 921 -42.94 -69.07 10.73
CA GLN A 921 -42.40 -68.27 9.62
C GLN A 921 -43.44 -68.05 8.52
N ASP A 922 -44.21 -69.08 8.17
CA ASP A 922 -45.29 -68.96 7.18
C ASP A 922 -46.39 -68.01 7.66
N LEU A 923 -46.74 -68.07 8.96
CA LEU A 923 -47.66 -67.12 9.58
C LEU A 923 -47.09 -65.69 9.54
N PHE A 924 -45.82 -65.51 9.92
CA PHE A 924 -45.12 -64.24 9.87
C PHE A 924 -45.10 -63.66 8.45
N LEU A 925 -44.78 -64.46 7.44
CA LEU A 925 -44.76 -64.03 6.04
C LEU A 925 -46.16 -63.65 5.55
N ARG A 926 -47.20 -64.40 5.94
CA ARG A 926 -48.60 -64.03 5.64
C ARG A 926 -48.94 -62.67 6.25
N GLU A 927 -48.53 -62.40 7.48
CA GLU A 927 -48.80 -61.12 8.14
C GLU A 927 -47.99 -59.97 7.54
N VAL A 928 -46.69 -60.14 7.27
CA VAL A 928 -45.85 -59.14 6.59
C VAL A 928 -46.39 -58.84 5.18
N SER A 929 -46.97 -59.83 4.48
CA SER A 929 -47.52 -59.62 3.13
C SER A 929 -48.68 -58.62 3.09
N LYS A 930 -49.42 -58.45 4.21
CA LYS A 930 -50.48 -57.42 4.33
C LYS A 930 -49.91 -55.99 4.22
N TYR A 931 -48.62 -55.81 4.48
CA TYR A 931 -47.91 -54.52 4.40
C TYR A 931 -47.32 -54.23 3.02
N LYS A 932 -47.40 -55.14 2.03
CA LYS A 932 -46.79 -54.96 0.70
C LYS A 932 -47.13 -53.63 0.01
N ASN A 933 -48.37 -53.16 0.15
CA ASN A 933 -48.84 -51.89 -0.43
C ASN A 933 -48.76 -50.71 0.56
N LYS A 934 -48.87 -50.97 1.86
CA LYS A 934 -48.85 -49.92 2.91
C LYS A 934 -47.43 -49.49 3.26
N ASP A 935 -46.48 -50.42 3.24
CA ASP A 935 -45.06 -50.23 3.54
C ASP A 935 -44.20 -51.19 2.70
N SER A 936 -44.00 -50.82 1.44
CA SER A 936 -43.25 -51.62 0.46
C SER A 936 -41.77 -51.79 0.86
N GLU A 937 -41.20 -50.82 1.59
CA GLU A 937 -39.83 -50.87 2.10
C GLU A 937 -39.66 -51.99 3.12
N LEU A 938 -40.51 -52.05 4.16
CA LEU A 938 -40.50 -53.13 5.15
C LEU A 938 -40.64 -54.51 4.48
N TYR A 939 -41.63 -54.66 3.60
CA TYR A 939 -41.90 -55.93 2.92
C TYR A 939 -40.68 -56.42 2.13
N ASN A 940 -40.05 -55.54 1.37
CA ASN A 940 -38.86 -55.87 0.58
C ASN A 940 -37.63 -56.15 1.46
N LEU A 941 -37.42 -55.36 2.51
CA LEU A 941 -36.34 -55.60 3.49
C LEU A 941 -36.48 -56.98 4.13
N VAL A 942 -37.66 -57.31 4.67
CA VAL A 942 -37.89 -58.60 5.33
C VAL A 942 -37.76 -59.76 4.35
N LYS A 943 -38.37 -59.66 3.16
CA LYS A 943 -38.32 -60.72 2.14
C LYS A 943 -36.89 -61.01 1.69
N ASN A 944 -36.08 -59.98 1.47
CA ASN A 944 -34.70 -60.13 1.00
C ASN A 944 -33.74 -60.55 2.12
N ARG A 945 -34.13 -60.39 3.39
CA ARG A 945 -33.28 -60.67 4.56
C ARG A 945 -33.73 -61.85 5.39
N LEU A 946 -34.75 -62.58 4.96
CA LEU A 946 -35.08 -63.86 5.55
C LEU A 946 -34.02 -64.90 5.18
N ASP A 947 -33.65 -65.76 6.12
CA ASP A 947 -32.63 -66.78 5.90
C ASP A 947 -32.99 -67.72 4.74
N ALA A 948 -32.11 -67.77 3.75
CA ALA A 948 -32.23 -68.67 2.61
C ALA A 948 -32.18 -70.16 3.01
N HIS A 949 -31.55 -70.50 4.15
CA HIS A 949 -31.50 -71.87 4.68
C HIS A 949 -32.75 -72.29 5.47
N GLY A 950 -33.72 -71.39 5.65
CA GLY A 950 -34.96 -71.65 6.36
C GLY A 950 -34.84 -71.57 7.89
N THR A 951 -35.69 -72.31 8.61
CA THR A 951 -35.76 -72.27 10.08
C THR A 951 -34.87 -73.34 10.73
N ILE A 952 -34.64 -73.22 12.04
CA ILE A 952 -33.86 -74.21 12.82
C ILE A 952 -34.69 -74.79 13.97
N GLY A 953 -34.63 -76.11 14.16
CA GLY A 953 -35.14 -76.78 15.36
C GLY A 953 -34.00 -77.17 16.32
N ARG A 954 -34.08 -76.74 17.59
CA ARG A 954 -33.07 -77.03 18.64
C ARG A 954 -33.50 -78.09 19.66
N GLY A 955 -34.74 -78.59 19.61
CA GLY A 955 -35.24 -79.60 20.54
C GLY A 955 -35.02 -79.22 22.01
N SER A 956 -34.78 -80.20 22.87
CA SER A 956 -34.52 -80.06 24.32
C SER A 956 -33.12 -79.58 24.68
N LEU A 957 -32.24 -79.34 23.70
CA LEU A 957 -30.83 -79.01 23.94
C LEU A 957 -30.63 -77.66 24.66
N LYS A 958 -31.63 -76.77 24.64
CA LYS A 958 -31.59 -75.47 25.35
C LYS A 958 -32.97 -75.13 25.94
N PRO A 959 -33.23 -75.43 27.23
CA PRO A 959 -34.41 -74.90 27.91
C PRO A 959 -34.40 -73.37 27.85
N PHE A 960 -35.57 -72.74 27.98
CA PHE A 960 -35.65 -71.29 28.12
C PHE A 960 -34.78 -70.89 29.30
N SER A 961 -33.87 -69.95 29.08
CA SER A 961 -33.09 -69.37 30.17
C SER A 961 -32.94 -67.87 30.00
N CYS A 962 -33.21 -67.12 31.07
CA CYS A 962 -32.98 -65.68 31.11
C CYS A 962 -32.10 -65.37 32.33
N THR A 963 -31.01 -64.62 32.09
CA THR A 963 -30.05 -64.27 33.14
C THR A 963 -30.21 -62.82 33.53
N ILE A 964 -30.55 -62.61 34.79
CA ILE A 964 -30.76 -61.31 35.40
C ILE A 964 -29.53 -60.93 36.22
N ASN A 965 -29.00 -59.72 36.05
CA ASN A 965 -27.82 -59.24 36.78
C ASN A 965 -28.19 -58.86 38.21
N TYR A 966 -27.50 -59.45 39.17
CA TYR A 966 -27.72 -59.29 40.62
C TYR A 966 -27.60 -57.84 41.09
N GLU A 967 -26.56 -57.11 40.68
CA GLU A 967 -26.31 -55.73 41.10
C GLU A 967 -27.30 -54.74 40.47
N LYS A 968 -27.68 -54.97 39.21
CA LYS A 968 -28.67 -54.12 38.53
C LYS A 968 -30.06 -54.27 39.16
N LEU A 969 -30.41 -55.50 39.56
CA LEU A 969 -31.65 -55.78 40.29
C LEU A 969 -31.67 -55.15 41.69
N LEU A 970 -30.50 -55.01 42.33
CA LEU A 970 -30.30 -54.32 43.61
C LEU A 970 -30.38 -52.79 43.48
N MET A 971 -29.83 -52.21 42.41
CA MET A 971 -29.88 -50.76 42.18
C MET A 971 -31.29 -50.27 41.82
N ASP A 972 -32.04 -51.04 41.01
CA ASP A 972 -33.43 -50.72 40.67
C ASP A 972 -34.44 -51.04 41.80
N ARG A 973 -33.97 -51.48 42.98
CA ARG A 973 -34.80 -51.89 44.13
C ARG A 973 -35.83 -50.82 44.51
N ALA A 974 -35.54 -49.54 44.33
CA ALA A 974 -36.44 -48.42 44.61
C ALA A 974 -37.59 -48.27 43.60
N ASN A 975 -37.41 -48.69 42.34
CA ASN A 975 -38.37 -48.54 41.24
C ASN A 975 -39.29 -49.76 41.06
N PHE A 976 -38.93 -50.90 41.63
CA PHE A 976 -39.84 -52.03 41.70
C PHE A 976 -41.01 -51.72 42.63
N ASP A 977 -42.22 -52.11 42.21
CA ASP A 977 -43.36 -52.08 43.10
C ASP A 977 -43.08 -52.93 44.36
N SER A 978 -43.86 -52.72 45.41
CA SER A 978 -43.74 -53.50 46.66
C SER A 978 -43.85 -55.01 46.43
N ARG A 979 -44.30 -55.45 45.24
CA ARG A 979 -44.68 -56.81 44.88
C ARG A 979 -43.52 -57.62 44.30
N SER A 980 -42.55 -57.01 43.61
CA SER A 980 -41.32 -57.70 43.16
C SER A 980 -40.27 -57.83 44.28
N ARG A 981 -40.26 -56.92 45.26
CA ARG A 981 -39.25 -56.89 46.33
C ARG A 981 -39.23 -58.15 47.20
N ASN A 982 -40.38 -58.65 47.64
CA ASN A 982 -40.47 -59.79 48.58
C ASN A 982 -39.99 -61.13 47.99
N GLN A 983 -40.15 -61.33 46.68
CA GLN A 983 -39.67 -62.55 46.01
C GLN A 983 -38.21 -62.49 45.66
N ILE A 984 -37.74 -61.32 45.23
CA ILE A 984 -36.32 -61.06 45.07
C ILE A 984 -35.62 -61.27 46.44
N GLU A 985 -36.24 -60.89 47.56
CA GLU A 985 -35.74 -61.19 48.91
C GLU A 985 -35.65 -62.67 49.26
N LYS A 986 -36.58 -63.50 48.78
CA LYS A 986 -36.48 -64.95 48.92
C LYS A 986 -35.30 -65.51 48.11
N ILE A 987 -35.05 -64.96 46.91
CA ILE A 987 -33.90 -65.30 46.06
C ILE A 987 -32.58 -64.79 46.69
N PHE A 988 -32.58 -63.63 47.35
CA PHE A 988 -31.43 -63.07 48.08
C PHE A 988 -31.00 -63.98 49.24
N LYS A 989 -31.95 -64.56 49.97
CA LYS A 989 -31.70 -65.47 51.11
C LYS A 989 -31.18 -66.86 50.73
N THR A 990 -31.26 -67.25 49.45
CA THR A 990 -30.74 -68.54 48.96
C THR A 990 -29.20 -68.51 48.83
N PRO A 991 -28.46 -69.55 49.26
CA PRO A 991 -27.00 -69.63 49.11
C PRO A 991 -26.54 -69.53 47.65
N THR A 992 -25.35 -68.99 47.42
CA THR A 992 -24.72 -68.95 46.09
C THR A 992 -24.42 -70.37 45.60
N ASN A 993 -24.63 -70.65 44.32
CA ASN A 993 -24.57 -71.97 43.67
C ASN A 993 -25.66 -72.99 44.09
N ALA A 994 -26.70 -72.56 44.80
CA ALA A 994 -27.88 -73.40 45.05
C ALA A 994 -28.97 -73.20 43.98
N SER A 995 -29.66 -74.28 43.62
CA SER A 995 -30.86 -74.25 42.77
C SER A 995 -32.12 -74.37 43.62
N SER A 996 -33.15 -73.60 43.30
CA SER A 996 -34.46 -73.77 43.95
C SER A 996 -35.62 -73.46 43.00
N ARG A 997 -36.81 -73.94 43.37
CA ARG A 997 -38.01 -73.90 42.53
C ARG A 997 -38.78 -72.60 42.72
N LEU A 998 -39.16 -71.96 41.61
CA LEU A 998 -39.94 -70.73 41.55
C LEU A 998 -40.90 -70.81 40.36
N GLU A 999 -42.07 -71.42 40.53
CA GLU A 999 -42.96 -71.75 39.42
C GLU A 999 -43.24 -70.53 38.52
N PRO A 1000 -43.21 -70.69 37.18
CA PRO A 1000 -42.97 -71.91 36.41
C PRO A 1000 -41.48 -72.15 36.04
N PHE A 1001 -40.55 -71.58 36.80
CA PHE A 1001 -39.11 -71.65 36.58
C PHE A 1001 -38.38 -72.38 37.71
N ASN A 1002 -37.16 -72.81 37.43
CA ASN A 1002 -36.12 -73.03 38.42
C ASN A 1002 -35.14 -71.86 38.32
N PHE A 1003 -34.54 -71.45 39.43
CA PHE A 1003 -33.47 -70.45 39.37
C PHE A 1003 -32.15 -71.00 39.89
N GLU A 1004 -31.07 -70.57 39.24
CA GLU A 1004 -29.68 -70.82 39.63
C GLU A 1004 -29.06 -69.46 39.99
N LYS A 1005 -28.51 -69.33 41.21
CA LYS A 1005 -27.83 -68.13 41.68
C LYS A 1005 -26.31 -68.31 41.58
N THR A 1006 -25.63 -67.44 40.86
CA THR A 1006 -24.15 -67.28 40.87
C THR A 1006 -23.79 -65.89 41.40
N ASP A 1007 -22.51 -65.62 41.71
CA ASP A 1007 -22.05 -64.45 42.48
C ASP A 1007 -22.74 -63.12 42.10
N ASN A 1008 -22.87 -62.83 40.79
CA ASN A 1008 -23.52 -61.61 40.30
C ASN A 1008 -24.68 -61.86 39.31
N LYS A 1009 -25.23 -63.09 39.22
CA LYS A 1009 -26.29 -63.40 38.23
C LYS A 1009 -27.32 -64.40 38.76
N ILE A 1010 -28.60 -64.12 38.49
CA ILE A 1010 -29.71 -65.05 38.70
C ILE A 1010 -30.16 -65.57 37.33
N LYS A 1011 -30.05 -66.86 37.10
CA LYS A 1011 -30.49 -67.49 35.86
C LYS A 1011 -31.81 -68.21 36.09
N LEU A 1012 -32.88 -67.72 35.48
CA LEU A 1012 -34.18 -68.39 35.42
C LEU A 1012 -34.16 -69.43 34.31
N ILE A 1013 -34.65 -70.64 34.57
CA ILE A 1013 -34.71 -71.76 33.63
C ILE A 1013 -36.13 -72.33 33.65
N GLY A 1014 -36.77 -72.53 32.48
CA GLY A 1014 -38.13 -73.08 32.43
C GLY A 1014 -38.24 -74.46 33.10
N ASP A 1015 -39.16 -74.62 34.07
CA ASP A 1015 -39.33 -75.86 34.84
C ASP A 1015 -40.27 -76.83 34.10
N ASN A 1016 -39.70 -77.90 33.52
CA ASN A 1016 -40.46 -78.93 32.83
C ASN A 1016 -41.39 -79.75 33.75
N LYS A 1017 -41.31 -79.60 35.08
CA LYS A 1017 -42.25 -80.24 36.02
C LYS A 1017 -43.58 -79.50 36.15
N THR A 1018 -43.71 -78.31 35.55
CA THR A 1018 -44.96 -77.53 35.52
C THR A 1018 -45.50 -77.41 34.09
N PRO A 1019 -46.83 -77.40 33.89
CA PRO A 1019 -47.41 -77.25 32.55
C PRO A 1019 -47.03 -75.91 31.88
N GLU A 1020 -46.90 -74.84 32.66
CA GLU A 1020 -46.49 -73.52 32.15
C GLU A 1020 -45.01 -73.50 31.78
N GLY A 1021 -44.13 -74.12 32.59
CA GLY A 1021 -42.70 -74.18 32.29
C GLY A 1021 -42.41 -75.04 31.06
N ARG A 1022 -43.17 -76.13 30.87
CA ARG A 1022 -43.16 -76.91 29.62
C ARG A 1022 -43.65 -76.08 28.42
N GLN A 1023 -44.65 -75.23 28.60
CA GLN A 1023 -45.14 -74.34 27.54
C GLN A 1023 -44.12 -73.26 27.16
N ILE A 1024 -43.44 -72.65 28.15
CA ILE A 1024 -42.39 -71.65 27.92
C ILE A 1024 -41.16 -72.27 27.23
N ASN A 1025 -40.84 -73.54 27.53
CA ASN A 1025 -39.77 -74.25 26.85
C ASN A 1025 -40.11 -74.58 25.38
N ARG A 1026 -41.40 -74.70 25.03
CA ARG A 1026 -41.92 -74.83 23.65
C ARG A 1026 -42.13 -73.44 23.01
N ARG A 1027 -41.05 -72.76 22.68
CA ARG A 1027 -41.09 -71.39 22.12
C ARG A 1027 -40.47 -71.26 20.74
N ILE A 1028 -40.78 -70.16 20.06
CA ILE A 1028 -40.14 -69.69 18.84
C ILE A 1028 -39.36 -68.41 19.15
N GLU A 1029 -38.07 -68.41 18.84
CA GLU A 1029 -37.19 -67.24 18.96
C GLU A 1029 -36.92 -66.64 17.57
N ILE A 1030 -36.79 -65.31 17.51
CA ILE A 1030 -36.28 -64.60 16.34
C ILE A 1030 -34.78 -64.35 16.53
N GLN A 1031 -33.98 -64.82 15.57
CA GLN A 1031 -32.53 -64.70 15.58
C GLN A 1031 -32.09 -63.76 14.47
N LEU A 1032 -31.40 -62.68 14.85
CA LEU A 1032 -30.66 -61.82 13.92
C LEU A 1032 -29.23 -62.33 13.76
N PHE A 1033 -28.80 -62.56 12.52
CA PHE A 1033 -27.47 -63.04 12.22
C PHE A 1033 -26.88 -62.34 11.00
N TYR A 1034 -25.56 -62.37 10.88
CA TYR A 1034 -24.84 -61.91 9.70
C TYR A 1034 -24.43 -63.17 8.93
N PRO A 1035 -24.84 -63.34 7.66
CA PRO A 1035 -24.34 -64.44 6.85
C PRO A 1035 -22.82 -64.36 6.81
N GLN A 1036 -22.13 -65.49 6.96
CA GLN A 1036 -20.70 -65.54 6.67
C GLN A 1036 -20.53 -65.35 5.16
N THR A 1037 -20.48 -64.10 4.71
CA THR A 1037 -19.78 -63.75 3.49
C THR A 1037 -18.30 -64.03 3.71
N LYS A 1038 -17.64 -64.67 2.74
CA LYS A 1038 -16.19 -64.90 2.67
C LYS A 1038 -15.38 -63.59 2.79
N ILE A 1039 -15.34 -62.99 3.97
CA ILE A 1039 -14.63 -61.72 4.26
C ILE A 1039 -13.48 -61.95 5.26
N HIS A 1040 -13.17 -63.20 5.60
CA HIS A 1040 -11.94 -63.53 6.33
C HIS A 1040 -10.70 -63.64 5.42
N ALA A 1041 -10.80 -63.36 4.11
CA ALA A 1041 -9.66 -63.39 3.20
C ALA A 1041 -8.93 -62.04 3.06
N GLU A 1042 -9.52 -60.91 3.50
CA GLU A 1042 -8.94 -59.58 3.30
C GLU A 1042 -8.28 -58.96 4.56
N LEU A 1043 -8.38 -59.64 5.71
CA LEU A 1043 -7.74 -59.20 6.96
C LEU A 1043 -6.44 -59.94 7.28
N SER A 1044 -5.90 -60.74 6.35
CA SER A 1044 -4.64 -61.49 6.53
C SER A 1044 -3.52 -61.11 5.54
N SER A 1045 -3.60 -59.96 4.88
CA SER A 1045 -2.50 -59.45 4.05
C SER A 1045 -1.93 -58.16 4.62
N SER A 1046 -1.14 -58.29 5.68
CA SER A 1046 -0.09 -57.32 6.00
C SER A 1046 1.10 -57.58 5.07
N PRO A 1047 1.59 -56.61 4.28
CA PRO A 1047 2.96 -56.64 3.80
C PRO A 1047 3.87 -55.95 4.82
N ASN A 1048 5.08 -56.50 4.96
CA ASN A 1048 6.24 -55.91 5.62
C ASN A 1048 6.53 -54.48 5.17
#